data_AF-A0A554JUF6-F1
#
_entry.id   AF-A0A554JUF6-F1
#
_cell.length_a   1.000
_cell.length_b   1.000
_cell.length_c   1.000
_cell.angle_alpha   90.00
_cell.angle_beta   90.00
_cell.angle_gamma   90.00
#
_symmetry.space_group_name_H-M   'P 1'
#
loop_
_entity.id
_entity.type
_entity.pdbx_description
1 polymer ?
#
loop_
_entity_poly.entity_id
_entity_poly.type
_entity_poly.pdbx_seq_one_letter_code
_entity_poly.pdbx_strand_id
1 'polypeptide(L)'
;MHNAVKGRARFPFRSLLTRSWHPPRGVAVVLALGIGVLLLAGASVRGQATTLHVSPTGSDANACTAAAPCRQIRRALALAQPGTTISVADGSYLGFDVSNQNGTPTAPIVIRAAGQNAVVTPTTDRADNRDTISITSSSYLVIDGLRSSNANRAGIRVSLSSNITVRNGVFGNNGMWGIFTDFTAPGLVLENNKTFGSVGQHGIYVSNSQVVNDNPVIRGNESFGNTQNGIQVNGDCFSGGDGTISGALIEGNIVHDNNLKGFSLISMSDSVVRNNLIYNNGIVGGAGGVHLADEPGCGKPSNNNVVVNNTVVEPRIAGVRMSLGAQGNVLFNNLIVSAQGIADETGLNTVDATSNVLRTSTTGLFVNPAAGDYHLLPSSPPQGPAYDVGADELGTTITDTTPPVISTVAAGSMTNTTATITWTTNEPSDSQVEYGTTITYGSSTTLNPALVTSHSQVVSGLTANTFYHYRVKSRDAAGNLGVSADFTFTTTNVTLSLAPRVMLTPARLAQLRTYMQRNTTRWQALRAQADAATGTSGTDMLPVLGLAYQVTGNVTYAQRAASILRTNAVASNTIFNLEHNGYYYRTELWYMAVGFDWVKDQLTPAERAQVAGWLMDRADAVWPETTPSRATGWAVSDPANNYFWGFMMSWPAALAADGFDTGSHPISGTNRPQYHRNLALSKWRTLVRPFTDGWGKGGVWAEGTNYDSTYNMALILDAHKTATGQDLINEPGFNFLKDSLKWRMYSTAPNNGVAYNYGDQSRYPGAPLWSLDRLRALPVFADITDQTLRQQTKYWLEQVAPATLDQYHKAWEFLYYDEDLPVTPLSSLPLSYYAEGPGLLVK
;
A
#
# COMPACT_ATOMS: atom_id res chain seq x y z
N MET A 1 4.28 -24.22 -52.35
CA MET A 1 3.79 -25.38 -53.12
C MET A 1 4.86 -26.47 -53.01
N HIS A 2 4.55 -27.59 -52.34
CA HIS A 2 4.41 -28.95 -52.93
C HIS A 2 5.73 -29.61 -53.36
N ASN A 3 6.06 -30.90 -53.13
CA ASN A 3 5.58 -32.01 -52.27
C ASN A 3 6.74 -33.04 -52.28
N ALA A 4 7.29 -33.56 -51.17
CA ALA A 4 6.82 -34.68 -50.32
C ALA A 4 6.91 -36.11 -50.95
N VAL A 5 7.01 -37.16 -50.09
CA VAL A 5 6.79 -38.63 -50.35
C VAL A 5 8.04 -39.41 -50.87
N LYS A 6 8.49 -40.63 -50.44
CA LYS A 6 8.15 -41.70 -49.44
C LYS A 6 9.47 -42.45 -49.03
N GLY A 7 9.57 -43.23 -47.94
CA GLY A 7 8.97 -44.57 -47.78
C GLY A 7 9.37 -45.35 -46.48
N ARG A 8 8.82 -46.57 -46.32
CA ARG A 8 8.81 -47.45 -45.09
C ARG A 8 9.90 -48.58 -45.21
N ALA A 9 10.18 -49.54 -44.29
CA ALA A 9 9.41 -50.14 -43.18
C ALA A 9 10.22 -51.01 -42.15
N ARG A 10 9.70 -51.08 -40.89
CA ARG A 10 9.57 -52.21 -39.90
C ARG A 10 10.58 -53.39 -39.74
N PHE A 11 11.13 -53.54 -38.51
CA PHE A 11 11.19 -54.71 -37.55
C PHE A 11 11.52 -56.17 -38.00
N PRO A 12 12.30 -56.98 -37.22
CA PRO A 12 11.74 -57.71 -36.04
C PRO A 12 12.67 -58.15 -34.84
N PHE A 13 12.03 -58.30 -33.66
CA PHE A 13 12.12 -59.29 -32.54
C PHE A 13 13.42 -59.99 -31.99
N ARG A 14 13.58 -59.88 -30.64
CA ARG A 14 13.91 -60.88 -29.56
C ARG A 14 15.24 -61.69 -29.53
N SER A 15 16.07 -61.50 -28.48
CA SER A 15 16.22 -62.32 -27.23
C SER A 15 17.24 -63.49 -27.33
N LEU A 16 17.95 -64.03 -26.31
CA LEU A 16 17.87 -64.01 -24.82
C LEU A 16 19.22 -64.59 -24.24
N LEU A 17 19.32 -64.74 -22.89
CA LEU A 17 20.33 -65.45 -22.03
C LEU A 17 21.23 -64.50 -21.19
N THR A 18 20.99 -64.20 -19.89
CA THR A 18 21.04 -65.00 -18.62
C THR A 18 22.47 -65.16 -18.03
N ARG A 19 22.73 -65.17 -16.70
CA ARG A 19 21.85 -65.53 -15.55
C ARG A 19 22.36 -65.14 -14.14
N SER A 20 21.41 -65.21 -13.17
CA SER A 20 21.52 -65.55 -11.72
C SER A 20 22.06 -64.48 -10.75
N TRP A 21 21.87 -64.51 -9.42
CA TRP A 21 21.26 -65.48 -8.46
C TRP A 21 20.27 -64.79 -7.46
N HIS A 22 19.45 -65.57 -6.73
CA HIS A 22 18.48 -65.18 -5.65
C HIS A 22 18.16 -66.45 -4.78
N PRO A 23 17.28 -66.41 -3.75
CA PRO A 23 17.45 -66.14 -2.31
C PRO A 23 17.28 -67.42 -1.42
N PRO A 24 17.05 -67.30 -0.09
CA PRO A 24 15.71 -67.59 0.50
C PRO A 24 15.41 -66.82 1.84
N ARG A 25 14.27 -66.94 2.59
CA ARG A 25 12.80 -67.11 2.36
C ARG A 25 12.03 -66.90 3.70
N GLY A 26 10.77 -66.41 3.66
CA GLY A 26 9.74 -66.61 4.70
C GLY A 26 9.48 -65.42 5.67
N VAL A 27 8.27 -65.17 6.22
CA VAL A 27 6.96 -65.88 6.18
C VAL A 27 5.79 -64.86 6.12
N ALA A 28 4.54 -65.35 5.97
CA ALA A 28 3.33 -64.70 5.46
C ALA A 28 2.56 -63.70 6.38
N VAL A 29 1.54 -63.10 5.74
CA VAL A 29 0.59 -62.06 6.19
C VAL A 29 -0.47 -62.57 7.17
N VAL A 30 -0.88 -61.71 8.13
CA VAL A 30 -2.24 -61.65 8.68
C VAL A 30 -2.67 -60.18 8.77
N LEU A 31 -3.93 -59.88 8.47
CA LEU A 31 -4.51 -58.54 8.39
C LEU A 31 -5.75 -58.47 9.30
N ALA A 32 -5.77 -57.55 10.27
CA ALA A 32 -6.92 -57.27 11.13
C ALA A 32 -6.94 -55.80 11.59
N LEU A 33 -8.14 -55.20 11.69
CA LEU A 33 -8.34 -53.77 11.93
C LEU A 33 -8.21 -53.36 13.41
N GLY A 34 -7.78 -52.12 13.65
CA GLY A 34 -7.90 -51.41 14.92
C GLY A 34 -7.60 -49.91 14.75
N ILE A 35 -8.61 -49.05 14.91
CA ILE A 35 -8.53 -47.59 14.73
C ILE A 35 -8.02 -46.92 16.01
N GLY A 36 -7.15 -45.90 15.92
CA GLY A 36 -6.72 -45.14 17.09
C GLY A 36 -5.76 -43.97 16.85
N VAL A 37 -6.26 -42.86 16.30
CA VAL A 37 -5.71 -41.48 16.38
C VAL A 37 -4.23 -41.26 15.99
N LEU A 38 -4.02 -40.60 14.85
CA LEU A 38 -2.81 -39.79 14.64
C LEU A 38 -3.19 -38.36 14.23
N LEU A 39 -2.81 -37.40 15.08
CA LEU A 39 -2.90 -35.97 14.78
C LEU A 39 -1.82 -35.60 13.74
N LEU A 40 -2.24 -35.18 12.54
CA LEU A 40 -1.38 -34.50 11.58
C LEU A 40 -1.92 -33.09 11.32
N ALA A 41 -1.76 -32.22 12.31
CA ALA A 41 -1.76 -30.78 12.10
C ALA A 41 -0.37 -30.38 11.58
N GLY A 42 -0.33 -29.81 10.38
CA GLY A 42 0.92 -29.43 9.71
C GLY A 42 0.68 -28.45 8.56
N ALA A 43 -0.37 -27.64 8.65
CA ALA A 43 -0.57 -26.53 7.73
C ALA A 43 0.55 -25.51 7.95
N SER A 44 1.19 -25.06 6.86
CA SER A 44 2.18 -23.98 6.88
C SER A 44 1.48 -22.64 7.18
N VAL A 45 1.31 -22.37 8.47
CA VAL A 45 0.93 -21.04 8.97
C VAL A 45 1.95 -20.04 8.43
N ARG A 46 1.49 -19.02 7.69
CA ARG A 46 2.33 -17.84 7.42
C ARG A 46 2.69 -17.23 8.78
N GLY A 47 3.92 -17.45 9.21
CA GLY A 47 4.43 -16.88 10.45
C GLY A 47 4.27 -15.37 10.42
N GLN A 48 3.48 -14.84 11.33
CA GLN A 48 3.41 -13.40 11.57
C GLN A 48 4.83 -12.95 11.97
N ALA A 49 5.30 -11.80 11.47
CA ALA A 49 6.64 -11.31 11.80
C ALA A 49 6.77 -11.15 13.33
N THR A 50 7.56 -12.02 13.95
CA THR A 50 7.64 -12.11 15.41
C THR A 50 8.66 -11.12 15.94
N THR A 51 8.26 -10.29 16.89
CA THR A 51 9.18 -9.40 17.61
C THR A 51 9.66 -10.05 18.90
N LEU A 52 10.98 -10.20 19.04
CA LEU A 52 11.62 -10.63 20.28
C LEU A 52 12.23 -9.40 20.96
N HIS A 53 12.12 -9.31 22.29
CA HIS A 53 12.55 -8.16 23.07
C HIS A 53 13.75 -8.51 23.96
N VAL A 54 14.75 -7.63 23.96
CA VAL A 54 15.99 -7.74 24.74
C VAL A 54 16.15 -6.47 25.58
N SER A 55 16.46 -6.61 26.87
CA SER A 55 16.56 -5.51 27.83
C SER A 55 17.65 -5.78 28.87
N PRO A 56 18.36 -4.77 29.43
CA PRO A 56 19.36 -4.99 30.47
C PRO A 56 18.76 -5.48 31.80
N THR A 57 17.45 -5.33 31.99
CA THR A 57 16.68 -5.83 33.14
C THR A 57 16.00 -7.17 32.88
N GLY A 58 16.17 -7.74 31.68
CA GLY A 58 15.61 -9.04 31.30
C GLY A 58 16.34 -10.24 31.92
N SER A 59 15.88 -11.44 31.57
CA SER A 59 16.52 -12.72 31.95
C SER A 59 16.55 -13.66 30.77
N ASP A 60 17.69 -14.32 30.52
CA ASP A 60 17.80 -15.25 29.39
C ASP A 60 17.03 -16.57 29.58
N ALA A 61 16.50 -16.81 30.78
CA ALA A 61 15.49 -17.86 31.02
C ALA A 61 14.13 -17.53 30.39
N ASN A 62 13.87 -16.27 30.03
CA ASN A 62 12.59 -15.83 29.47
C ASN A 62 12.40 -16.29 28.01
N ALA A 63 11.17 -16.11 27.52
CA ALA A 63 10.78 -16.35 26.13
C ALA A 63 11.00 -15.12 25.20
N CYS A 64 11.70 -14.09 25.69
CA CYS A 64 11.97 -12.82 24.98
C CYS A 64 10.72 -12.08 24.48
N THR A 65 9.61 -12.12 25.23
CA THR A 65 8.39 -11.35 24.89
C THR A 65 8.48 -9.92 25.44
N ALA A 66 7.61 -9.00 25.00
CA ALA A 66 7.59 -7.63 25.50
C ALA A 66 7.42 -7.54 27.04
N ALA A 67 6.62 -8.44 27.62
CA ALA A 67 6.39 -8.51 29.07
C ALA A 67 7.49 -9.28 29.83
N ALA A 68 8.27 -10.12 29.14
CA ALA A 68 9.35 -10.92 29.70
C ALA A 68 10.55 -10.93 28.73
N PRO A 69 11.30 -9.80 28.62
CA PRO A 69 12.41 -9.67 27.70
C PRO A 69 13.60 -10.54 28.13
N CYS A 70 14.41 -10.94 27.15
CA CYS A 70 15.68 -11.62 27.41
C CYS A 70 16.78 -10.63 27.81
N ARG A 71 17.84 -11.11 28.45
CA ARG A 71 18.94 -10.25 28.94
C ARG A 71 19.97 -9.95 27.86
N GLN A 72 20.27 -10.92 27.00
CA GLN A 72 21.32 -10.84 25.99
C GLN A 72 20.78 -11.08 24.58
N ILE A 73 21.35 -10.38 23.59
CA ILE A 73 20.96 -10.46 22.17
C ILE A 73 21.07 -11.90 21.66
N ARG A 74 22.13 -12.62 22.06
CA ARG A 74 22.37 -14.04 21.73
C ARG A 74 21.19 -14.97 22.08
N ARG A 75 20.42 -14.67 23.15
CA ARG A 75 19.29 -15.50 23.55
C ARG A 75 18.11 -15.32 22.61
N ALA A 76 17.83 -14.08 22.19
CA ALA A 76 16.84 -13.81 21.16
C ALA A 76 17.26 -14.38 19.80
N LEU A 77 18.55 -14.29 19.44
CA LEU A 77 19.09 -14.92 18.22
C LEU A 77 18.92 -16.43 18.18
N ALA A 78 19.07 -17.13 19.31
CA ALA A 78 18.82 -18.56 19.41
C ALA A 78 17.34 -18.96 19.23
N LEU A 79 16.40 -18.00 19.30
CA LEU A 79 14.98 -18.18 19.03
C LEU A 79 14.55 -17.62 17.66
N ALA A 80 15.43 -16.89 16.96
CA ALA A 80 15.10 -16.20 15.74
C ALA A 80 14.84 -17.18 14.58
N GLN A 81 13.88 -16.81 13.74
CA GLN A 81 13.50 -17.45 12.48
C GLN A 81 13.42 -16.39 11.37
N PRO A 82 13.41 -16.74 10.07
CA PRO A 82 13.19 -15.77 9.00
C PRO A 82 12.00 -14.83 9.28
N GLY A 83 12.20 -13.53 9.14
CA GLY A 83 11.21 -12.48 9.45
C GLY A 83 11.14 -12.05 10.92
N THR A 84 12.01 -12.57 11.79
CA THR A 84 12.09 -12.13 13.20
C THR A 84 12.73 -10.74 13.30
N THR A 85 12.13 -9.87 14.11
CA THR A 85 12.76 -8.62 14.56
C THR A 85 13.16 -8.74 16.02
N ILE A 86 14.46 -8.65 16.31
CA ILE A 86 14.99 -8.54 17.67
C ILE A 86 15.09 -7.05 18.01
N SER A 87 14.21 -6.58 18.88
CA SER A 87 14.18 -5.22 19.42
C SER A 87 15.05 -5.15 20.69
N VAL A 88 16.12 -4.38 20.62
CA VAL A 88 17.15 -4.26 21.67
C VAL A 88 17.00 -2.91 22.37
N ALA A 89 16.59 -2.91 23.64
CA ALA A 89 16.48 -1.68 24.43
C ALA A 89 17.86 -1.05 24.73
N ASP A 90 17.88 0.21 25.14
CA ASP A 90 19.10 0.90 25.55
C ASP A 90 19.78 0.22 26.75
N GLY A 91 21.12 0.19 26.74
CA GLY A 91 21.99 -0.41 27.76
C GLY A 91 23.04 -1.37 27.17
N SER A 92 23.75 -2.08 28.05
CA SER A 92 24.92 -2.88 27.69
C SER A 92 24.63 -4.38 27.55
N TYR A 93 25.14 -4.96 26.46
CA TYR A 93 25.02 -6.36 26.07
C TYR A 93 26.38 -6.93 25.69
N LEU A 94 26.60 -8.21 25.96
CA LEU A 94 27.85 -8.87 25.57
C LEU A 94 27.87 -9.14 24.06
N GLY A 95 29.07 -9.11 23.48
CA GLY A 95 29.32 -9.54 22.10
C GLY A 95 28.67 -10.87 21.75
N PHE A 96 28.27 -11.00 20.48
CA PHE A 96 27.50 -12.13 19.97
C PHE A 96 27.92 -12.54 18.55
N ASP A 97 27.58 -13.77 18.19
CA ASP A 97 27.81 -14.33 16.86
C ASP A 97 26.47 -14.57 16.17
N VAL A 98 26.44 -14.36 14.86
CA VAL A 98 25.38 -14.84 13.97
C VAL A 98 26.05 -15.79 13.00
N SER A 99 25.79 -17.09 13.17
CA SER A 99 26.44 -18.15 12.39
C SER A 99 25.38 -19.05 11.76
N ASN A 100 25.46 -19.25 10.45
CA ASN A 100 24.52 -20.08 9.69
C ASN A 100 23.04 -19.69 9.85
N GLN A 101 22.75 -18.41 10.11
CA GLN A 101 21.38 -17.88 10.18
C GLN A 101 21.01 -17.19 8.88
N ASN A 102 19.90 -17.61 8.27
CA ASN A 102 19.49 -17.13 6.96
C ASN A 102 18.04 -16.67 7.02
N GLY A 103 17.81 -15.38 6.76
CA GLY A 103 16.48 -14.87 6.42
C GLY A 103 16.12 -15.16 4.96
N THR A 104 15.16 -14.42 4.43
CA THR A 104 14.84 -14.40 2.98
C THR A 104 14.65 -12.95 2.51
N PRO A 105 14.59 -12.67 1.19
CA PRO A 105 14.32 -11.31 0.68
C PRO A 105 13.05 -10.67 1.24
N THR A 106 12.04 -11.48 1.55
CA THR A 106 10.73 -11.05 2.06
C THR A 106 10.59 -11.22 3.58
N ALA A 107 11.54 -11.88 4.22
CA ALA A 107 11.56 -12.17 5.65
C ALA A 107 13.01 -12.15 6.19
N PRO A 108 13.70 -11.00 6.16
CA PRO A 108 15.03 -10.86 6.74
C PRO A 108 14.98 -11.02 8.26
N ILE A 109 16.10 -11.40 8.87
CA ILE A 109 16.27 -11.35 10.33
C ILE A 109 16.84 -9.98 10.69
N VAL A 110 16.16 -9.24 11.55
CA VAL A 110 16.51 -7.85 11.88
C VAL A 110 16.93 -7.75 13.35
N ILE A 111 18.12 -7.21 13.63
CA ILE A 111 18.56 -6.84 14.99
C ILE A 111 18.59 -5.32 15.07
N ARG A 112 17.65 -4.74 15.81
CA ARG A 112 17.43 -3.28 15.85
C ARG A 112 17.53 -2.71 17.26
N ALA A 113 18.30 -1.64 17.43
CA ALA A 113 18.23 -0.77 18.60
C ALA A 113 16.86 -0.06 18.67
N ALA A 114 16.17 -0.16 19.80
CA ALA A 114 14.93 0.56 20.06
C ALA A 114 15.16 2.04 20.42
N GLY A 115 16.40 2.39 20.81
CA GLY A 115 16.84 3.74 21.16
C GLY A 115 18.25 4.02 20.66
N GLN A 116 18.94 4.98 21.27
CA GLN A 116 20.26 5.45 20.84
C GLN A 116 21.43 4.92 21.70
N ASN A 117 21.19 4.04 22.65
CA ASN A 117 22.22 3.57 23.60
C ASN A 117 22.23 2.04 23.76
N ALA A 118 21.77 1.28 22.76
CA ALA A 118 21.99 -0.17 22.70
C ALA A 118 23.47 -0.47 22.36
N VAL A 119 24.29 -0.66 23.41
CA VAL A 119 25.73 -0.87 23.31
C VAL A 119 26.08 -2.34 23.43
N VAL A 120 26.74 -2.88 22.42
CA VAL A 120 27.38 -4.19 22.46
C VAL A 120 28.83 -3.99 22.91
N THR A 121 29.21 -4.65 24.00
CA THR A 121 30.55 -4.57 24.59
C THR A 121 31.39 -5.78 24.16
N PRO A 122 32.74 -5.65 24.16
CA PRO A 122 33.63 -6.80 24.04
C PRO A 122 33.18 -7.93 24.97
N THR A 123 33.09 -9.14 24.43
CA THR A 123 32.71 -10.34 25.18
C THR A 123 33.87 -10.81 26.05
N THR A 124 33.55 -11.21 27.27
CA THR A 124 34.48 -11.83 28.23
C THR A 124 34.20 -13.33 28.38
N ASP A 125 33.31 -13.90 27.57
CA ASP A 125 32.62 -15.17 27.85
C ASP A 125 32.48 -16.12 26.64
N ARG A 126 33.18 -15.84 25.54
CA ARG A 126 33.47 -16.80 24.46
C ARG A 126 34.97 -16.83 24.12
N ALA A 127 35.41 -17.91 23.48
CA ALA A 127 36.83 -18.15 23.19
C ALA A 127 37.43 -17.17 22.16
N ASP A 128 36.67 -16.76 21.14
CA ASP A 128 37.10 -15.71 20.20
C ASP A 128 36.47 -14.37 20.58
N ASN A 129 37.24 -13.51 21.25
CA ASN A 129 36.81 -12.19 21.68
C ASN A 129 37.36 -11.06 20.78
N ARG A 130 37.83 -11.38 19.57
CA ARG A 130 38.44 -10.39 18.66
C ARG A 130 37.44 -9.34 18.22
N ASP A 131 36.32 -9.77 17.66
CA ASP A 131 35.28 -8.89 17.13
C ASP A 131 34.10 -8.83 18.12
N THR A 132 33.42 -7.69 18.23
CA THR A 132 32.27 -7.57 19.16
C THR A 132 31.02 -8.23 18.58
N ILE A 133 30.71 -7.94 17.32
CA ILE A 133 29.63 -8.57 16.54
C ILE A 133 30.29 -9.30 15.36
N SER A 134 30.06 -10.61 15.23
CA SER A 134 30.57 -11.39 14.09
C SER A 134 29.41 -12.09 13.38
N ILE A 135 29.25 -11.81 12.09
CA ILE A 135 28.30 -12.48 11.19
C ILE A 135 29.11 -13.41 10.29
N THR A 136 28.72 -14.68 10.18
CA THR A 136 29.45 -15.68 9.39
C THR A 136 28.49 -16.67 8.71
N SER A 137 28.72 -16.99 7.43
CA SER A 137 27.95 -17.99 6.67
C SER A 137 26.44 -17.77 6.72
N SER A 138 26.00 -16.51 6.66
CA SER A 138 24.64 -16.08 6.96
C SER A 138 24.09 -15.18 5.84
N SER A 139 22.78 -14.99 5.77
CA SER A 139 22.17 -14.14 4.72
C SER A 139 20.86 -13.47 5.11
N TYR A 140 20.52 -12.39 4.41
CA TYR A 140 19.31 -11.59 4.65
C TYR A 140 19.18 -11.15 6.12
N LEU A 141 20.24 -10.49 6.60
CA LEU A 141 20.36 -9.96 7.95
C LEU A 141 20.49 -8.44 7.94
N VAL A 142 19.84 -7.78 8.89
CA VAL A 142 19.93 -6.34 9.10
C VAL A 142 20.40 -6.04 10.52
N ILE A 143 21.52 -5.33 10.65
CA ILE A 143 21.96 -4.70 11.90
C ILE A 143 21.59 -3.22 11.83
N ASP A 144 20.75 -2.75 12.75
CA ASP A 144 20.10 -1.43 12.68
C ASP A 144 20.29 -0.67 14.00
N GLY A 145 21.13 0.38 14.02
CA GLY A 145 21.26 1.29 15.18
C GLY A 145 22.12 0.81 16.35
N LEU A 146 22.70 -0.39 16.29
CA LEU A 146 23.60 -0.90 17.36
C LEU A 146 24.91 -0.12 17.44
N ARG A 147 25.51 -0.10 18.64
CA ARG A 147 26.77 0.59 18.92
C ARG A 147 27.81 -0.37 19.50
N SER A 148 29.09 -0.25 19.14
CA SER A 148 30.20 -1.00 19.74
C SER A 148 31.47 -0.18 19.75
N SER A 149 32.23 -0.28 20.84
CA SER A 149 33.55 0.35 20.98
C SER A 149 34.51 -0.51 21.79
N ASN A 150 35.81 -0.26 21.60
CA ASN A 150 36.90 -0.99 22.28
C ASN A 150 36.93 -2.48 21.95
N ALA A 151 36.44 -2.89 20.77
CA ALA A 151 36.62 -4.26 20.28
C ALA A 151 38.12 -4.55 20.10
N ASN A 152 38.56 -5.77 20.44
CA ASN A 152 39.97 -6.15 20.33
C ASN A 152 40.49 -6.12 18.87
N ARG A 153 39.58 -6.25 17.88
CA ARG A 153 39.85 -6.15 16.44
C ARG A 153 38.77 -5.32 15.72
N ALA A 154 37.58 -5.88 15.46
CA ALA A 154 36.53 -5.19 14.72
C ALA A 154 35.26 -4.95 15.55
N GLY A 155 34.62 -3.79 15.36
CA GLY A 155 33.28 -3.52 15.93
C GLY A 155 32.23 -4.48 15.34
N ILE A 156 32.20 -4.56 14.00
CA ILE A 156 31.48 -5.58 13.24
C ILE A 156 32.44 -6.31 12.29
N ARG A 157 32.32 -7.64 12.24
CA ARG A 157 32.81 -8.48 11.14
C ARG A 157 31.64 -9.10 10.37
N VAL A 158 31.69 -9.08 9.04
CA VAL A 158 30.81 -9.84 8.15
C VAL A 158 31.64 -10.79 7.31
N SER A 159 31.31 -12.09 7.34
CA SER A 159 32.15 -13.14 6.76
C SER A 159 31.36 -14.15 5.95
N LEU A 160 31.80 -14.50 4.74
CA LEU A 160 31.21 -15.61 3.96
C LEU A 160 29.68 -15.52 3.84
N SER A 161 29.14 -14.30 3.79
CA SER A 161 27.72 -13.99 3.94
C SER A 161 27.19 -13.24 2.71
N SER A 162 25.87 -13.09 2.55
CA SER A 162 25.29 -12.32 1.43
C SER A 162 24.04 -11.56 1.86
N ASN A 163 23.64 -10.52 1.13
CA ASN A 163 22.44 -9.74 1.47
C ASN A 163 22.46 -9.24 2.93
N ILE A 164 23.57 -8.62 3.34
CA ILE A 164 23.79 -8.14 4.70
C ILE A 164 23.71 -6.61 4.71
N THR A 165 22.82 -6.07 5.53
CA THR A 165 22.74 -4.62 5.78
C THR A 165 23.28 -4.29 7.16
N VAL A 166 24.24 -3.38 7.23
CA VAL A 166 24.67 -2.72 8.49
C VAL A 166 24.35 -1.25 8.35
N ARG A 167 23.49 -0.71 9.22
CA ARG A 167 23.06 0.67 9.12
C ARG A 167 22.77 1.39 10.43
N ASN A 168 22.84 2.72 10.38
CA ASN A 168 22.58 3.64 11.50
C ASN A 168 23.45 3.37 12.75
N GLY A 169 24.52 2.57 12.61
CA GLY A 169 25.32 2.08 13.72
C GLY A 169 26.52 2.96 14.06
N VAL A 170 27.13 2.73 15.22
CA VAL A 170 28.31 3.48 15.68
C VAL A 170 29.41 2.51 16.13
N PHE A 171 30.53 2.49 15.40
CA PHE A 171 31.60 1.50 15.59
C PHE A 171 32.97 2.19 15.65
N GLY A 172 33.43 2.51 16.86
CA GLY A 172 34.66 3.30 17.02
C GLY A 172 35.55 2.92 18.19
N ASN A 173 36.79 3.42 18.19
CA ASN A 173 37.87 3.09 19.13
C ASN A 173 38.18 1.58 19.18
N ASN A 174 38.16 0.91 18.03
CA ASN A 174 38.42 -0.53 17.93
C ASN A 174 39.88 -0.83 17.56
N GLY A 175 40.38 -2.01 17.91
CA GLY A 175 41.78 -2.38 17.73
C GLY A 175 42.27 -2.36 16.27
N MET A 176 41.38 -2.60 15.29
CA MET A 176 41.76 -2.68 13.88
C MET A 176 40.77 -1.99 12.93
N TRP A 177 39.46 -2.27 13.06
CA TRP A 177 38.43 -1.70 12.18
C TRP A 177 37.12 -1.31 12.91
N GLY A 178 36.40 -0.34 12.37
CA GLY A 178 34.98 -0.12 12.71
C GLY A 178 34.11 -1.25 12.18
N ILE A 179 34.08 -1.37 10.84
CA ILE A 179 33.40 -2.45 10.10
C ILE A 179 34.41 -3.13 9.18
N PHE A 180 34.46 -4.46 9.22
CA PHE A 180 35.31 -5.30 8.37
C PHE A 180 34.47 -6.37 7.67
N THR A 181 34.67 -6.57 6.37
CA THR A 181 34.09 -7.71 5.63
C THR A 181 35.18 -8.59 5.02
N ASP A 182 34.97 -9.91 5.05
CA ASP A 182 35.77 -10.90 4.32
C ASP A 182 34.88 -11.88 3.52
N PHE A 183 35.14 -12.04 2.23
CA PHE A 183 34.43 -12.98 1.34
C PHE A 183 32.90 -12.84 1.35
N THR A 184 32.40 -11.61 1.43
CA THR A 184 30.96 -11.33 1.51
C THR A 184 30.37 -11.14 0.12
N ALA A 185 29.51 -12.08 -0.27
CA ALA A 185 28.83 -12.15 -1.56
C ALA A 185 27.71 -11.08 -1.70
N PRO A 186 27.16 -10.87 -2.91
CA PRO A 186 26.45 -9.65 -3.27
C PRO A 186 25.24 -9.28 -2.40
N GLY A 187 24.90 -7.98 -2.43
CA GLY A 187 23.87 -7.38 -1.58
C GLY A 187 24.40 -6.88 -0.22
N LEU A 188 25.71 -6.60 -0.11
CA LEU A 188 26.25 -5.90 1.05
C LEU A 188 25.85 -4.42 1.01
N VAL A 189 25.21 -3.93 2.09
CA VAL A 189 24.83 -2.53 2.24
C VAL A 189 25.39 -1.98 3.55
N LEU A 190 26.25 -0.97 3.46
CA LEU A 190 26.79 -0.20 4.58
C LEU A 190 26.22 1.22 4.49
N GLU A 191 25.22 1.54 5.31
CA GLU A 191 24.40 2.75 5.18
C GLU A 191 24.34 3.59 6.48
N ASN A 192 24.66 4.88 6.41
CA ASN A 192 24.50 5.83 7.53
C ASN A 192 25.20 5.40 8.84
N ASN A 193 26.34 4.70 8.76
CA ASN A 193 27.12 4.30 9.94
C ASN A 193 28.19 5.35 10.29
N LYS A 194 28.55 5.44 11.57
CA LYS A 194 29.66 6.25 12.05
C LYS A 194 30.81 5.35 12.51
N THR A 195 31.98 5.44 11.89
CA THR A 195 33.18 4.66 12.26
C THR A 195 34.36 5.58 12.57
N PHE A 196 35.08 5.30 13.66
CA PHE A 196 36.17 6.20 14.09
C PHE A 196 37.22 5.59 15.00
N GLY A 197 38.38 6.26 15.11
CA GLY A 197 39.38 5.93 16.12
C GLY A 197 39.96 4.51 16.01
N SER A 198 39.87 3.87 14.84
CA SER A 198 40.38 2.50 14.64
C SER A 198 41.91 2.51 14.73
N VAL A 199 42.45 1.80 15.72
CA VAL A 199 43.85 1.95 16.16
C VAL A 199 44.84 1.31 15.19
N GLY A 200 44.53 0.15 14.62
CA GLY A 200 45.41 -0.56 13.69
C GLY A 200 45.29 -0.11 12.24
N GLN A 201 44.06 0.10 11.76
CA GLN A 201 43.77 0.27 10.33
C GLN A 201 42.62 1.26 10.03
N HIS A 202 41.54 0.80 9.37
CA HIS A 202 40.57 1.64 8.65
C HIS A 202 39.24 1.77 9.39
N GLY A 203 38.47 2.82 9.13
CA GLY A 203 37.10 2.92 9.65
C GLY A 203 36.18 1.83 9.08
N ILE A 204 36.18 1.70 7.75
CA ILE A 204 35.47 0.64 7.01
C ILE A 204 36.48 -0.07 6.08
N TYR A 205 36.45 -1.40 6.06
CA TYR A 205 37.20 -2.23 5.10
C TYR A 205 36.25 -3.23 4.44
N VAL A 206 36.12 -3.13 3.11
CA VAL A 206 35.40 -4.10 2.27
C VAL A 206 36.42 -4.92 1.49
N SER A 207 36.63 -6.17 1.92
CA SER A 207 37.40 -7.19 1.16
C SER A 207 36.55 -7.80 0.04
N ASN A 208 37.22 -8.47 -0.88
CA ASN A 208 36.64 -9.22 -1.99
C ASN A 208 35.51 -10.19 -1.61
N SER A 209 34.64 -10.53 -2.57
CA SER A 209 33.69 -11.63 -2.41
C SER A 209 34.22 -12.95 -2.98
N GLN A 210 33.41 -14.02 -2.92
CA GLN A 210 33.75 -15.32 -3.52
C GLN A 210 33.27 -15.47 -4.97
N VAL A 211 32.59 -14.46 -5.52
CA VAL A 211 31.85 -14.55 -6.78
C VAL A 211 32.05 -13.29 -7.62
N VAL A 212 31.83 -13.40 -8.92
CA VAL A 212 31.81 -12.23 -9.81
C VAL A 212 30.60 -11.33 -9.50
N ASN A 213 30.74 -10.01 -9.73
CA ASN A 213 29.70 -8.97 -9.54
C ASN A 213 29.33 -8.72 -8.07
N ASP A 214 30.27 -8.17 -7.29
CA ASP A 214 30.17 -7.94 -5.84
C ASP A 214 29.04 -6.97 -5.45
N ASN A 215 28.90 -5.87 -6.21
CA ASN A 215 27.91 -4.81 -6.02
C ASN A 215 27.74 -4.28 -4.57
N PRO A 216 28.81 -3.96 -3.82
CA PRO A 216 28.66 -3.40 -2.47
C PRO A 216 28.16 -1.95 -2.53
N VAL A 217 27.21 -1.61 -1.66
CA VAL A 217 26.70 -0.24 -1.52
C VAL A 217 27.25 0.36 -0.22
N ILE A 218 28.00 1.46 -0.34
CA ILE A 218 28.61 2.19 0.77
C ILE A 218 28.08 3.63 0.72
N ARG A 219 27.04 3.94 1.50
CA ARG A 219 26.36 5.24 1.41
C ARG A 219 26.11 5.96 2.73
N GLY A 220 26.21 7.30 2.72
CA GLY A 220 25.84 8.15 3.85
C GLY A 220 26.67 7.94 5.13
N ASN A 221 27.78 7.18 5.08
CA ASN A 221 28.57 6.87 6.27
C ASN A 221 29.50 8.05 6.64
N GLU A 222 29.77 8.19 7.93
CA GLU A 222 30.77 9.12 8.48
C GLU A 222 31.98 8.31 8.98
N SER A 223 33.17 8.53 8.40
CA SER A 223 34.38 7.77 8.79
C SER A 223 35.58 8.68 9.06
N PHE A 224 36.07 8.69 10.31
CA PHE A 224 37.05 9.69 10.75
C PHE A 224 38.02 9.28 11.86
N GLY A 225 39.18 9.94 11.93
CA GLY A 225 40.14 9.74 13.02
C GLY A 225 40.75 8.33 13.09
N ASN A 226 40.75 7.57 11.98
CA ASN A 226 41.32 6.22 11.93
C ASN A 226 42.82 6.25 11.60
N THR A 227 43.58 5.27 12.11
CA THR A 227 45.05 5.20 11.94
C THR A 227 45.51 5.05 10.51
N GLN A 228 44.67 4.51 9.63
CA GLN A 228 44.94 4.41 8.19
C GLN A 228 43.91 5.18 7.36
N ASN A 229 43.10 4.48 6.57
CA ASN A 229 42.14 5.09 5.65
C ASN A 229 40.77 5.23 6.31
N GLY A 230 39.95 6.19 5.86
CA GLY A 230 38.55 6.27 6.28
C GLY A 230 37.74 5.07 5.78
N ILE A 231 37.74 4.86 4.46
CA ILE A 231 37.08 3.75 3.81
C ILE A 231 38.06 3.09 2.84
N GLN A 232 38.21 1.77 2.95
CA GLN A 232 38.94 0.95 1.98
C GLN A 232 38.02 -0.06 1.32
N VAL A 233 38.14 -0.15 0.00
CA VAL A 233 37.63 -1.23 -0.83
C VAL A 233 38.85 -1.93 -1.43
N ASN A 234 38.96 -3.24 -1.25
CA ASN A 234 40.10 -4.03 -1.71
C ASN A 234 39.66 -5.33 -2.39
N GLY A 235 40.04 -5.51 -3.66
CA GLY A 235 39.88 -6.76 -4.40
C GLY A 235 40.72 -7.93 -3.89
N ASP A 236 41.71 -7.69 -3.01
CA ASP A 236 42.35 -8.69 -2.13
C ASP A 236 42.77 -9.98 -2.88
N CYS A 237 43.45 -9.81 -4.01
CA CYS A 237 43.47 -10.84 -5.06
C CYS A 237 44.24 -12.11 -4.67
N PHE A 238 45.11 -12.01 -3.67
CA PHE A 238 45.89 -13.12 -3.12
C PHE A 238 45.12 -13.95 -2.09
N SER A 239 44.01 -13.42 -1.56
CA SER A 239 43.23 -14.07 -0.51
C SER A 239 42.11 -14.96 -1.06
N GLY A 240 41.59 -14.68 -2.27
CA GLY A 240 40.65 -15.55 -2.98
C GLY A 240 39.60 -14.79 -3.80
N GLY A 241 38.59 -15.52 -4.27
CA GLY A 241 37.57 -14.98 -5.18
C GLY A 241 38.10 -14.73 -6.60
N ASP A 242 37.47 -13.82 -7.32
CA ASP A 242 37.94 -13.35 -8.63
C ASP A 242 38.98 -12.21 -8.55
N GLY A 243 39.31 -11.75 -7.35
CA GLY A 243 40.35 -10.76 -7.04
C GLY A 243 40.04 -9.31 -7.37
N THR A 244 38.75 -8.93 -7.49
CA THR A 244 38.30 -7.60 -7.92
C THR A 244 37.00 -7.25 -7.21
N ILE A 245 36.84 -6.01 -6.69
CA ILE A 245 35.51 -5.52 -6.29
C ILE A 245 34.83 -4.84 -7.49
N SER A 246 33.74 -5.44 -7.97
CA SER A 246 33.01 -5.00 -9.17
C SER A 246 31.63 -4.39 -8.85
N GLY A 247 31.23 -3.35 -9.57
CA GLY A 247 29.89 -2.74 -9.48
C GLY A 247 29.59 -2.00 -8.16
N ALA A 248 30.60 -1.55 -7.43
CA ALA A 248 30.41 -0.83 -6.17
C ALA A 248 29.75 0.54 -6.36
N LEU A 249 28.89 0.92 -5.41
CA LEU A 249 28.29 2.26 -5.33
C LEU A 249 28.71 2.94 -4.04
N ILE A 250 29.53 3.98 -4.15
CA ILE A 250 30.10 4.73 -3.02
C ILE A 250 29.59 6.17 -3.08
N GLU A 251 28.57 6.50 -2.28
CA GLU A 251 27.87 7.79 -2.40
C GLU A 251 27.46 8.51 -1.11
N GLY A 252 27.52 9.84 -1.11
CA GLY A 252 27.02 10.66 0.01
C GLY A 252 27.76 10.46 1.34
N ASN A 253 28.93 9.81 1.35
CA ASN A 253 29.70 9.59 2.57
C ASN A 253 30.50 10.85 2.95
N ILE A 254 30.74 11.02 4.26
CA ILE A 254 31.59 12.08 4.83
C ILE A 254 32.83 11.40 5.40
N VAL A 255 34.01 11.69 4.84
CA VAL A 255 35.25 10.98 5.20
C VAL A 255 36.37 11.97 5.51
N HIS A 256 36.80 12.03 6.77
CA HIS A 256 37.64 13.13 7.24
C HIS A 256 38.61 12.76 8.36
N ASP A 257 39.64 13.58 8.57
CA ASP A 257 40.57 13.46 9.71
C ASP A 257 41.25 12.08 9.86
N ASN A 258 41.32 11.27 8.79
CA ASN A 258 42.03 9.98 8.79
C ASN A 258 43.51 10.18 8.46
N ASN A 259 44.40 9.41 9.08
CA ASN A 259 45.85 9.64 8.95
C ASN A 259 46.41 9.41 7.53
N LEU A 260 45.79 8.50 6.76
CA LEU A 260 46.11 8.19 5.36
C LEU A 260 44.96 8.65 4.44
N LYS A 261 44.45 7.83 3.52
CA LYS A 261 43.49 8.28 2.49
C LYS A 261 42.07 8.37 3.04
N GLY A 262 41.23 9.25 2.51
CA GLY A 262 39.79 9.17 2.68
C GLY A 262 39.26 7.86 2.08
N PHE A 263 39.44 7.70 0.77
CA PHE A 263 39.12 6.49 0.04
C PHE A 263 40.38 5.81 -0.53
N SER A 264 40.60 4.55 -0.15
CA SER A 264 41.57 3.66 -0.80
C SER A 264 40.82 2.59 -1.58
N LEU A 265 40.86 2.66 -2.91
CA LEU A 265 40.06 1.85 -3.83
C LEU A 265 41.02 1.01 -4.67
N ILE A 266 41.25 -0.22 -4.23
CA ILE A 266 42.28 -1.12 -4.75
C ILE A 266 41.61 -2.28 -5.47
N SER A 267 41.99 -2.51 -6.72
CA SER A 267 41.38 -3.53 -7.59
C SER A 267 39.86 -3.45 -7.63
N MET A 268 39.34 -2.23 -7.80
CA MET A 268 37.91 -1.93 -7.91
C MET A 268 37.55 -1.63 -9.37
N SER A 269 36.50 -2.24 -9.90
CA SER A 269 36.15 -2.19 -11.32
C SER A 269 34.70 -1.81 -11.58
N ASP A 270 34.44 -1.11 -12.68
CA ASP A 270 33.09 -0.83 -13.20
C ASP A 270 32.15 -0.22 -12.13
N SER A 271 32.71 0.61 -11.24
CA SER A 271 32.06 1.13 -10.03
C SER A 271 31.89 2.65 -10.04
N VAL A 272 31.03 3.20 -9.18
CA VAL A 272 30.71 4.64 -9.11
C VAL A 272 31.02 5.21 -7.74
N VAL A 273 31.79 6.31 -7.72
CA VAL A 273 32.13 7.11 -6.53
C VAL A 273 31.57 8.52 -6.73
N ARG A 274 30.48 8.87 -6.04
CA ARG A 274 29.76 10.12 -6.29
C ARG A 274 29.24 10.88 -5.07
N ASN A 275 29.12 12.20 -5.17
CA ASN A 275 28.49 13.04 -4.14
C ASN A 275 29.11 12.88 -2.72
N ASN A 276 30.37 12.46 -2.59
CA ASN A 276 31.03 12.30 -1.29
C ASN A 276 31.72 13.61 -0.87
N LEU A 277 31.78 13.85 0.44
CA LEU A 277 32.52 14.95 1.07
C LEU A 277 33.77 14.37 1.77
N ILE A 278 34.96 14.76 1.30
CA ILE A 278 36.24 14.18 1.73
C ILE A 278 37.18 15.31 2.13
N TYR A 279 37.66 15.37 3.38
CA TYR A 279 38.49 16.50 3.83
C TYR A 279 39.47 16.20 4.97
N ASN A 280 40.60 16.90 4.98
CA ASN A 280 41.63 16.82 6.03
C ASN A 280 42.14 15.40 6.34
N ASN A 281 42.05 14.48 5.40
CA ASN A 281 42.75 13.20 5.50
C ASN A 281 44.25 13.43 5.18
N GLY A 282 45.08 12.40 5.29
CA GLY A 282 46.40 12.34 4.65
C GLY A 282 47.41 13.40 5.08
N ILE A 283 48.19 13.09 6.11
CA ILE A 283 49.49 13.77 6.35
C ILE A 283 50.65 12.95 5.74
N VAL A 284 50.41 11.67 5.44
CA VAL A 284 51.40 10.71 4.91
C VAL A 284 50.74 9.83 3.83
N GLY A 285 51.49 9.37 2.82
CA GLY A 285 51.04 8.26 1.95
C GLY A 285 50.64 8.60 0.49
N GLY A 286 50.93 9.80 0.00
CA GLY A 286 50.92 10.13 -1.44
C GLY A 286 49.56 10.43 -2.08
N ALA A 287 48.43 10.27 -1.38
CA ALA A 287 47.10 10.72 -1.77
C ALA A 287 46.24 10.93 -0.51
N GLY A 288 45.37 11.94 -0.54
CA GLY A 288 44.53 12.33 0.59
C GLY A 288 43.06 11.98 0.36
N GLY A 289 42.52 12.28 -0.82
CA GLY A 289 41.10 12.11 -1.09
C GLY A 289 40.76 10.71 -1.59
N VAL A 290 40.73 10.55 -2.92
CA VAL A 290 40.43 9.27 -3.59
C VAL A 290 41.69 8.69 -4.22
N HIS A 291 42.01 7.43 -3.92
CA HIS A 291 43.13 6.70 -4.52
C HIS A 291 42.65 5.43 -5.22
N LEU A 292 42.80 5.38 -6.55
CA LEU A 292 42.53 4.22 -7.41
C LEU A 292 43.86 3.54 -7.79
N ALA A 293 43.98 2.22 -7.55
CA ALA A 293 45.23 1.48 -7.76
C ALA A 293 45.03 -0.04 -8.00
N ASP A 294 46.05 -0.73 -8.52
CA ASP A 294 46.23 -2.18 -8.35
C ASP A 294 46.77 -2.51 -6.96
N GLU A 295 46.48 -3.71 -6.45
CA GLU A 295 47.24 -4.30 -5.36
C GLU A 295 48.60 -4.78 -5.93
N PRO A 296 49.76 -4.40 -5.36
CA PRO A 296 51.06 -4.68 -5.97
C PRO A 296 51.30 -6.16 -6.29
N GLY A 297 51.31 -6.49 -7.60
CA GLY A 297 51.53 -7.84 -8.10
C GLY A 297 50.26 -8.61 -8.49
N CYS A 298 49.07 -8.02 -8.30
CA CYS A 298 47.81 -8.62 -8.71
C CYS A 298 47.57 -8.55 -10.22
N GLY A 299 47.99 -7.45 -10.86
CA GLY A 299 47.70 -7.21 -12.28
C GLY A 299 46.21 -6.98 -12.54
N LYS A 300 45.47 -6.53 -11.53
CA LYS A 300 44.04 -6.22 -11.55
C LYS A 300 43.83 -4.79 -11.09
N PRO A 301 44.30 -3.79 -11.86
CA PRO A 301 44.21 -2.40 -11.49
C PRO A 301 42.77 -1.93 -11.38
N SER A 302 42.50 -0.95 -10.51
CA SER A 302 41.18 -0.31 -10.48
C SER A 302 40.85 0.33 -11.84
N ASN A 303 39.80 -0.14 -12.50
CA ASN A 303 39.49 0.21 -13.89
C ASN A 303 38.02 0.51 -14.18
N ASN A 304 37.75 1.28 -15.23
CA ASN A 304 36.40 1.63 -15.70
C ASN A 304 35.49 2.32 -14.65
N ASN A 305 36.07 2.87 -13.57
CA ASN A 305 35.27 3.50 -12.51
C ASN A 305 34.91 4.95 -12.86
N VAL A 306 33.76 5.41 -12.40
CA VAL A 306 33.32 6.79 -12.51
C VAL A 306 33.52 7.50 -11.17
N VAL A 307 34.25 8.62 -11.16
CA VAL A 307 34.41 9.49 -9.99
C VAL A 307 33.84 10.87 -10.33
N VAL A 308 32.69 11.21 -9.75
CA VAL A 308 31.86 12.34 -10.20
C VAL A 308 31.20 13.11 -9.05
N ASN A 309 31.03 14.42 -9.16
CA ASN A 309 30.32 15.25 -8.16
C ASN A 309 30.89 15.18 -6.71
N ASN A 310 32.13 14.74 -6.50
CA ASN A 310 32.71 14.69 -5.16
C ASN A 310 33.32 16.05 -4.77
N THR A 311 33.21 16.41 -3.50
CA THR A 311 33.92 17.55 -2.90
C THR A 311 35.11 17.03 -2.11
N VAL A 312 36.32 17.36 -2.55
CA VAL A 312 37.59 16.88 -1.97
C VAL A 312 38.40 18.08 -1.49
N VAL A 313 38.72 18.14 -0.19
CA VAL A 313 39.48 19.24 0.42
C VAL A 313 40.72 18.69 1.13
N GLU A 314 41.77 18.51 0.34
CA GLU A 314 43.03 17.87 0.72
C GLU A 314 44.22 18.77 0.34
N PRO A 315 44.39 19.92 1.00
CA PRO A 315 45.35 20.96 0.58
C PRO A 315 46.82 20.56 0.66
N ARG A 316 47.15 19.42 1.31
CA ARG A 316 48.53 18.97 1.56
C ARG A 316 49.08 17.99 0.52
N ILE A 317 48.22 17.34 -0.27
CA ILE A 317 48.58 16.14 -1.03
C ILE A 317 47.58 15.89 -2.17
N ALA A 318 47.78 14.87 -3.01
CA ALA A 318 46.89 14.61 -4.15
C ALA A 318 45.42 14.44 -3.75
N GLY A 319 44.52 15.19 -4.41
CA GLY A 319 43.08 15.13 -4.18
C GLY A 319 42.46 13.85 -4.72
N VAL A 320 42.67 13.59 -6.02
CA VAL A 320 42.43 12.27 -6.62
C VAL A 320 43.72 11.76 -7.26
N ARG A 321 44.07 10.49 -7.03
CA ARG A 321 45.24 9.85 -7.62
C ARG A 321 44.86 8.50 -8.24
N MET A 322 45.30 8.29 -9.47
CA MET A 322 45.21 7.04 -10.22
C MET A 322 46.63 6.55 -10.48
N SER A 323 46.94 5.35 -9.99
CA SER A 323 48.31 4.82 -10.00
C SER A 323 48.31 3.30 -10.23
N LEU A 324 49.51 2.70 -10.30
CA LEU A 324 49.68 1.25 -10.36
C LEU A 324 48.79 0.58 -11.42
N GLY A 325 48.80 1.11 -12.65
CA GLY A 325 48.04 0.54 -13.78
C GLY A 325 46.54 0.87 -13.84
N ALA A 326 45.99 1.67 -12.89
CA ALA A 326 44.61 2.16 -12.95
C ALA A 326 44.27 2.75 -14.34
N GLN A 327 43.23 2.25 -15.00
CA GLN A 327 42.96 2.53 -16.42
C GLN A 327 41.47 2.62 -16.75
N GLY A 328 41.09 3.38 -17.78
CA GLY A 328 39.70 3.51 -18.23
C GLY A 328 38.77 4.22 -17.24
N ASN A 329 39.28 4.72 -16.11
CA ASN A 329 38.47 5.46 -15.14
C ASN A 329 38.09 6.84 -15.71
N VAL A 330 36.91 7.35 -15.36
CA VAL A 330 36.37 8.61 -15.86
C VAL A 330 36.10 9.58 -14.72
N LEU A 331 36.73 10.75 -14.75
CA LEU A 331 36.66 11.78 -13.71
C LEU A 331 36.05 13.05 -14.30
N PHE A 332 34.90 13.50 -13.79
CA PHE A 332 34.23 14.73 -14.23
C PHE A 332 33.42 15.38 -13.10
N ASN A 333 33.19 16.69 -13.20
CA ASN A 333 32.37 17.49 -12.28
C ASN A 333 32.71 17.37 -10.78
N ASN A 334 33.97 17.10 -10.41
CA ASN A 334 34.42 17.10 -9.01
C ASN A 334 34.95 18.48 -8.60
N LEU A 335 34.70 18.91 -7.36
CA LEU A 335 35.31 20.08 -6.75
C LEU A 335 36.50 19.65 -5.89
N ILE A 336 37.72 19.97 -6.31
CA ILE A 336 38.94 19.49 -5.66
C ILE A 336 39.80 20.68 -5.22
N VAL A 337 39.91 20.87 -3.90
CA VAL A 337 40.82 21.80 -3.25
C VAL A 337 42.05 21.06 -2.76
N SER A 338 43.17 21.15 -3.49
CA SER A 338 44.38 20.36 -3.24
C SER A 338 45.63 21.04 -3.82
N ALA A 339 46.80 20.76 -3.24
CA ALA A 339 48.09 21.13 -3.84
C ALA A 339 48.39 20.38 -5.16
N GLN A 340 47.77 19.21 -5.36
CA GLN A 340 47.91 18.35 -6.54
C GLN A 340 46.52 17.79 -6.90
N GLY A 341 45.70 18.59 -7.58
CA GLY A 341 44.26 18.31 -7.80
C GLY A 341 43.95 16.87 -8.25
N ILE A 342 44.33 16.52 -9.48
CA ILE A 342 44.19 15.16 -10.02
C ILE A 342 45.57 14.70 -10.51
N ALA A 343 45.97 13.49 -10.11
CA ALA A 343 47.21 12.85 -10.48
C ALA A 343 46.93 11.53 -11.22
N ASP A 344 46.90 11.56 -12.55
CA ASP A 344 46.96 10.34 -13.36
C ASP A 344 48.42 9.98 -13.62
N GLU A 345 48.92 8.95 -12.93
CA GLU A 345 50.30 8.48 -13.08
C GLU A 345 50.44 7.42 -14.19
N THR A 346 49.33 7.02 -14.81
CA THR A 346 49.30 6.00 -15.87
C THR A 346 49.07 6.59 -17.26
N GLY A 347 48.34 7.71 -17.35
CA GLY A 347 47.90 8.29 -18.61
C GLY A 347 46.84 7.46 -19.35
N LEU A 348 46.22 6.48 -18.66
CA LEU A 348 45.22 5.56 -19.21
C LEU A 348 43.79 5.93 -18.82
N ASN A 349 43.57 7.08 -18.18
CA ASN A 349 42.27 7.49 -17.64
C ASN A 349 41.75 8.76 -18.33
N THR A 350 40.42 8.94 -18.28
CA THR A 350 39.73 10.10 -18.87
C THR A 350 39.45 11.12 -17.78
N VAL A 351 40.15 12.25 -17.80
CA VAL A 351 39.92 13.36 -16.88
C VAL A 351 39.34 14.55 -17.65
N ASP A 352 38.08 14.89 -17.40
CA ASP A 352 37.48 16.11 -17.95
C ASP A 352 38.02 17.33 -17.20
N ALA A 353 39.05 17.96 -17.77
CA ALA A 353 39.67 19.17 -17.22
C ALA A 353 38.72 20.40 -17.20
N THR A 354 37.57 20.33 -17.88
CA THR A 354 36.60 21.43 -18.01
C THR A 354 35.60 21.45 -16.86
N SER A 355 35.03 20.29 -16.49
CA SER A 355 34.06 20.19 -15.40
C SER A 355 34.69 19.96 -14.02
N ASN A 356 35.89 19.36 -13.93
CA ASN A 356 36.57 19.23 -12.64
C ASN A 356 37.13 20.60 -12.18
N VAL A 357 36.55 21.16 -11.12
CA VAL A 357 36.96 22.45 -10.56
C VAL A 357 38.14 22.24 -9.62
N LEU A 358 39.36 22.44 -10.14
CA LEU A 358 40.59 22.36 -9.35
C LEU A 358 40.91 23.72 -8.69
N ARG A 359 41.27 23.70 -7.41
CA ARG A 359 41.62 24.87 -6.58
C ARG A 359 42.74 24.50 -5.61
N THR A 360 43.51 25.48 -5.15
CA THR A 360 44.59 25.29 -4.16
C THR A 360 44.26 25.84 -2.77
N SER A 361 43.12 26.51 -2.61
CA SER A 361 42.65 27.10 -1.36
C SER A 361 41.13 27.03 -1.26
N THR A 362 40.61 26.96 -0.03
CA THR A 362 39.18 27.00 0.32
C THR A 362 38.60 28.42 0.35
N THR A 363 39.45 29.46 0.30
CA THR A 363 39.04 30.87 0.38
C THR A 363 38.07 31.24 -0.74
N GLY A 364 36.91 31.81 -0.37
CA GLY A 364 35.87 32.20 -1.33
C GLY A 364 35.09 31.02 -1.95
N LEU A 365 35.38 29.79 -1.52
CA LEU A 365 34.60 28.60 -1.87
C LEU A 365 33.57 28.31 -0.79
N PHE A 366 33.98 28.05 0.45
CA PHE A 366 33.08 27.45 1.44
C PHE A 366 32.64 28.42 2.55
N VAL A 367 31.48 28.16 3.14
CA VAL A 367 30.85 28.97 4.21
C VAL A 367 31.75 29.04 5.45
N ASN A 368 32.14 27.90 6.02
CA ASN A 368 33.06 27.87 7.16
C ASN A 368 33.91 26.57 7.17
N PRO A 369 34.87 26.44 6.23
CA PRO A 369 35.68 25.23 6.10
C PRO A 369 36.59 24.97 7.30
N ALA A 370 36.85 25.98 8.14
CA ALA A 370 37.59 25.84 9.39
C ALA A 370 36.80 25.12 10.50
N ALA A 371 35.46 25.06 10.37
CA ALA A 371 34.57 24.32 11.25
C ALA A 371 34.03 23.02 10.60
N GLY A 372 34.58 22.61 9.44
CA GLY A 372 34.08 21.48 8.65
C GLY A 372 32.82 21.78 7.84
N ASP A 373 32.39 23.04 7.75
CA ASP A 373 31.24 23.45 6.95
C ASP A 373 31.68 23.76 5.50
N TYR A 374 31.42 22.79 4.63
CA TYR A 374 31.80 22.81 3.22
C TYR A 374 30.65 23.16 2.25
N HIS A 375 29.55 23.76 2.74
CA HIS A 375 28.58 24.39 1.84
C HIS A 375 29.27 25.51 1.02
N LEU A 376 29.01 25.65 -0.28
CA LEU A 376 29.61 26.75 -1.06
C LEU A 376 28.95 28.09 -0.72
N LEU A 377 29.73 29.15 -0.85
CA LEU A 377 29.26 30.53 -0.82
C LEU A 377 28.51 30.85 -2.14
N PRO A 378 27.50 31.74 -2.12
CA PRO A 378 26.84 32.20 -3.35
C PRO A 378 27.78 32.85 -4.38
N SER A 379 28.93 33.35 -3.92
CA SER A 379 29.98 33.98 -4.74
C SER A 379 30.97 32.98 -5.35
N SER A 380 30.81 31.68 -5.12
CA SER A 380 31.80 30.70 -5.53
C SER A 380 31.82 30.48 -7.05
N PRO A 381 33.01 30.32 -7.66
CA PRO A 381 33.14 30.18 -9.10
C PRO A 381 32.51 28.93 -9.76
N PRO A 382 32.10 27.86 -9.04
CA PRO A 382 31.13 26.90 -9.58
C PRO A 382 29.74 27.56 -9.72
N GLN A 383 29.52 28.32 -10.79
CA GLN A 383 28.19 28.78 -11.18
C GLN A 383 27.63 27.90 -12.32
N GLY A 384 27.15 26.74 -11.88
CA GLY A 384 26.27 25.77 -12.53
C GLY A 384 25.42 25.11 -11.43
N PRO A 385 24.74 23.97 -11.65
CA PRO A 385 23.93 23.30 -10.62
C PRO A 385 24.75 22.65 -9.47
N ALA A 386 26.01 23.05 -9.29
CA ALA A 386 26.86 22.64 -8.19
C ALA A 386 26.51 23.41 -6.90
N TYR A 387 25.25 23.35 -6.46
CA TYR A 387 24.87 23.14 -5.05
C TYR A 387 23.52 22.42 -4.97
N ASP A 388 23.55 21.09 -5.09
CA ASP A 388 22.58 20.24 -4.42
C ASP A 388 23.28 18.99 -3.86
N VAL A 389 22.80 18.54 -2.71
CA VAL A 389 23.14 17.27 -2.04
C VAL A 389 22.21 16.14 -2.52
N GLY A 390 21.47 16.39 -3.60
CA GLY A 390 20.62 15.51 -4.38
C GLY A 390 20.88 15.70 -5.88
N ALA A 391 20.48 14.75 -6.71
CA ALA A 391 20.76 14.76 -8.14
C ALA A 391 19.61 15.37 -8.96
N ASP A 392 19.92 16.19 -9.98
CA ASP A 392 19.63 15.90 -11.41
C ASP A 392 20.33 16.93 -12.35
N GLU A 393 20.24 16.70 -13.66
CA GLU A 393 20.47 17.59 -14.81
C GLU A 393 21.92 17.96 -15.22
N LEU A 394 22.44 17.33 -16.32
CA LEU A 394 22.64 18.00 -17.63
C LEU A 394 23.35 17.14 -18.70
N GLY A 395 22.58 16.48 -19.56
CA GLY A 395 22.53 16.91 -20.98
C GLY A 395 23.64 16.58 -21.98
N THR A 396 24.59 15.66 -21.73
CA THR A 396 25.49 15.15 -22.81
C THR A 396 25.50 13.63 -22.85
N THR A 397 25.07 13.06 -23.98
CA THR A 397 24.86 11.61 -24.12
C THR A 397 26.16 10.82 -24.26
N ILE A 398 26.74 10.42 -23.12
CA ILE A 398 27.10 9.00 -22.98
C ILE A 398 25.78 8.25 -23.12
N THR A 399 25.64 7.40 -24.15
CA THR A 399 24.47 6.52 -24.27
C THR A 399 24.53 5.53 -23.13
N ASP A 400 23.76 5.81 -22.08
CA ASP A 400 23.33 4.80 -21.14
C ASP A 400 22.75 3.63 -21.95
N THR A 401 23.26 2.43 -21.69
CA THR A 401 22.82 1.16 -22.29
C THR A 401 22.38 0.17 -21.22
N THR A 402 22.34 0.61 -19.95
CA THR A 402 22.04 -0.19 -18.77
C THR A 402 20.58 -0.01 -18.39
N PRO A 403 19.74 -1.06 -18.46
CA PRO A 403 18.35 -0.97 -18.01
C PRO A 403 18.25 -0.61 -16.53
N PRO A 404 17.23 0.18 -16.12
CA PRO A 404 17.02 0.51 -14.72
C PRO A 404 16.84 -0.75 -13.88
N VAL A 405 17.62 -0.82 -12.81
CA VAL A 405 17.59 -1.87 -11.80
C VAL A 405 16.33 -1.72 -10.94
N ILE A 406 15.31 -2.46 -11.34
CA ILE A 406 14.02 -2.53 -10.65
C ILE A 406 14.18 -3.29 -9.32
N SER A 407 13.76 -2.65 -8.24
CA SER A 407 13.83 -3.12 -6.86
C SER A 407 12.52 -2.83 -6.10
N THR A 408 12.39 -3.37 -4.89
CA THR A 408 11.22 -3.16 -3.98
C THR A 408 9.83 -3.45 -4.57
N VAL A 409 9.74 -4.22 -5.66
CA VAL A 409 8.48 -4.58 -6.32
C VAL A 409 7.52 -5.26 -5.35
N ALA A 410 6.39 -4.60 -5.09
CA ALA A 410 5.40 -5.05 -4.13
C ALA A 410 3.98 -4.75 -4.61
N ALA A 411 3.07 -5.69 -4.36
CA ALA A 411 1.63 -5.46 -4.45
C ALA A 411 1.13 -4.98 -3.08
N GLY A 412 0.68 -3.73 -3.02
CA GLY A 412 0.09 -3.08 -1.85
C GLY A 412 -1.37 -2.65 -2.12
N SER A 413 -2.05 -2.17 -1.08
CA SER A 413 -3.44 -1.68 -1.14
C SER A 413 -4.39 -2.61 -1.92
N MET A 414 -4.18 -3.92 -1.77
CA MET A 414 -4.91 -4.94 -2.50
C MET A 414 -6.35 -5.03 -2.00
N THR A 415 -7.29 -5.03 -2.93
CA THR A 415 -8.72 -5.23 -2.68
C THR A 415 -9.19 -6.50 -3.41
N ASN A 416 -10.51 -6.69 -3.49
CA ASN A 416 -11.12 -7.72 -4.31
C ASN A 416 -11.05 -7.41 -5.83
N THR A 417 -10.73 -6.17 -6.23
CA THR A 417 -10.78 -5.72 -7.65
C THR A 417 -9.61 -4.86 -8.10
N THR A 418 -8.71 -4.47 -7.19
CA THR A 418 -7.56 -3.61 -7.46
C THR A 418 -6.33 -4.08 -6.70
N ALA A 419 -5.15 -3.74 -7.22
CA ALA A 419 -3.90 -3.77 -6.49
C ALA A 419 -3.07 -2.55 -6.87
N THR A 420 -2.45 -1.89 -5.91
CA THR A 420 -1.46 -0.84 -6.18
C THR A 420 -0.09 -1.50 -6.21
N ILE A 421 0.53 -1.55 -7.38
CA ILE A 421 1.88 -2.07 -7.54
C ILE A 421 2.85 -0.92 -7.38
N THR A 422 3.77 -1.05 -6.43
CA THR A 422 4.84 -0.08 -6.17
C THR A 422 6.20 -0.73 -6.37
N TRP A 423 7.16 0.03 -6.84
CA TRP A 423 8.56 -0.39 -6.96
C TRP A 423 9.47 0.83 -6.97
N THR A 424 10.79 0.59 -6.91
CA THR A 424 11.81 1.63 -7.04
C THR A 424 12.82 1.25 -8.11
N THR A 425 13.37 2.24 -8.80
CA THR A 425 14.54 2.07 -9.66
C THR A 425 15.73 2.85 -9.10
N ASN A 426 16.93 2.42 -9.47
CA ASN A 426 18.20 3.12 -9.21
C ASN A 426 18.29 4.50 -9.92
N GLU A 427 17.48 4.73 -10.96
CA GLU A 427 17.49 5.94 -11.79
C GLU A 427 16.08 6.31 -12.31
N PRO A 428 15.82 7.58 -12.67
CA PRO A 428 14.50 8.03 -13.12
C PRO A 428 14.02 7.30 -14.37
N SER A 429 12.84 6.66 -14.30
CA SER A 429 12.32 5.84 -15.39
C SER A 429 10.78 5.86 -15.47
N ASP A 430 10.22 5.45 -16.61
CA ASP A 430 8.78 5.33 -16.83
C ASP A 430 8.15 4.22 -15.95
N SER A 431 6.81 4.16 -15.91
CA SER A 431 6.09 3.18 -15.08
C SER A 431 5.00 2.42 -15.85
N GLN A 432 5.13 1.10 -15.95
CA GLN A 432 4.09 0.19 -16.46
C GLN A 432 4.08 -1.15 -15.71
N VAL A 433 2.89 -1.76 -15.56
CA VAL A 433 2.73 -3.13 -15.06
C VAL A 433 2.11 -4.00 -16.14
N GLU A 434 2.64 -5.21 -16.33
CA GLU A 434 1.96 -6.30 -17.05
C GLU A 434 1.42 -7.30 -16.02
N TYR A 435 0.17 -7.74 -16.17
CA TYR A 435 -0.51 -8.60 -15.19
C TYR A 435 -1.49 -9.59 -15.85
N GLY A 436 -1.79 -10.69 -15.16
CA GLY A 436 -2.78 -11.70 -15.61
C GLY A 436 -2.85 -12.93 -14.72
N THR A 437 -3.76 -13.87 -15.01
CA THR A 437 -3.92 -15.11 -14.20
C THR A 437 -2.89 -16.19 -14.52
N THR A 438 -1.92 -15.91 -15.40
CA THR A 438 -0.81 -16.79 -15.79
C THR A 438 0.43 -15.95 -16.12
N ILE A 439 1.62 -16.56 -16.15
CA ILE A 439 2.90 -15.92 -16.51
C ILE A 439 2.97 -15.31 -17.92
N THR A 440 1.95 -15.45 -18.76
CA THR A 440 1.84 -14.72 -20.04
C THR A 440 1.23 -13.33 -19.88
N TYR A 441 0.71 -13.01 -18.68
CA TYR A 441 0.06 -11.76 -18.31
C TYR A 441 -1.17 -11.45 -19.19
N GLY A 442 -0.97 -10.93 -20.41
CA GLY A 442 -2.07 -10.64 -21.35
C GLY A 442 -2.88 -9.40 -21.03
N SER A 443 -2.54 -8.64 -19.98
CA SER A 443 -3.04 -7.30 -19.70
C SER A 443 -1.91 -6.39 -19.22
N SER A 444 -2.07 -5.08 -19.39
CA SER A 444 -1.10 -4.08 -18.91
C SER A 444 -1.80 -2.81 -18.46
N THR A 445 -1.16 -2.05 -17.57
CA THR A 445 -1.59 -0.69 -17.23
C THR A 445 -1.21 0.28 -18.33
N THR A 446 -1.95 1.41 -18.40
CA THR A 446 -1.52 2.57 -19.19
C THR A 446 -0.11 2.97 -18.77
N LEU A 447 0.77 3.20 -19.74
CA LEU A 447 2.12 3.70 -19.48
C LEU A 447 2.06 5.08 -18.83
N ASN A 448 2.70 5.25 -17.68
CA ASN A 448 3.01 6.57 -17.12
C ASN A 448 4.42 6.98 -17.56
N PRO A 449 4.57 7.98 -18.46
CA PRO A 449 5.87 8.39 -19.01
C PRO A 449 6.68 9.31 -18.07
N ALA A 450 6.14 9.68 -16.91
CA ALA A 450 6.86 10.51 -15.95
C ALA A 450 8.05 9.72 -15.38
N LEU A 451 9.27 10.23 -15.61
CA LEU A 451 10.50 9.62 -15.13
C LEU A 451 10.64 9.85 -13.62
N VAL A 452 10.53 8.78 -12.85
CA VAL A 452 10.64 8.79 -11.38
C VAL A 452 11.47 7.61 -10.90
N THR A 453 11.97 7.66 -9.67
CA THR A 453 12.66 6.54 -8.99
C THR A 453 11.76 5.78 -8.01
N SER A 454 10.57 6.31 -7.72
CA SER A 454 9.56 5.70 -6.85
C SER A 454 8.24 5.62 -7.62
N HIS A 455 7.86 4.41 -7.98
CA HIS A 455 6.78 4.13 -8.91
C HIS A 455 5.53 3.65 -8.18
N SER A 456 4.39 3.99 -8.75
CA SER A 456 3.09 3.49 -8.32
C SER A 456 2.16 3.35 -9.53
N GLN A 457 1.54 2.18 -9.66
CA GLN A 457 0.56 1.88 -10.69
C GLN A 457 -0.62 1.11 -10.09
N VAL A 458 -1.83 1.61 -10.30
CA VAL A 458 -3.05 0.91 -9.87
C VAL A 458 -3.48 -0.04 -10.99
N VAL A 459 -3.36 -1.34 -10.71
CA VAL A 459 -3.99 -2.40 -11.50
C VAL A 459 -5.45 -2.50 -11.06
N SER A 460 -6.38 -2.46 -12.02
CA SER A 460 -7.83 -2.41 -11.76
C SER A 460 -8.61 -3.38 -12.66
N GLY A 461 -9.85 -3.66 -12.29
CA GLY A 461 -10.70 -4.61 -13.03
C GLY A 461 -10.36 -6.08 -12.77
N LEU A 462 -9.71 -6.36 -11.65
CA LEU A 462 -9.33 -7.71 -11.24
C LEU A 462 -10.55 -8.50 -10.70
N THR A 463 -10.49 -9.81 -10.80
CA THR A 463 -11.46 -10.73 -10.20
C THR A 463 -11.09 -10.99 -8.73
N ALA A 464 -12.08 -11.13 -7.85
CA ALA A 464 -11.87 -11.41 -6.43
C ALA A 464 -11.29 -12.82 -6.18
N ASN A 465 -10.57 -13.01 -5.06
CA ASN A 465 -9.95 -14.30 -4.66
C ASN A 465 -9.18 -15.00 -5.81
N THR A 466 -8.57 -14.23 -6.70
CA THR A 466 -7.96 -14.73 -7.93
C THR A 466 -6.46 -14.52 -7.85
N PHE A 467 -5.71 -15.57 -8.19
CA PHE A 467 -4.25 -15.53 -8.25
C PHE A 467 -3.81 -14.83 -9.55
N TYR A 468 -3.03 -13.78 -9.40
CA TYR A 468 -2.47 -12.98 -10.48
C TYR A 468 -0.95 -13.03 -10.44
N HIS A 469 -0.37 -13.29 -11.61
CA HIS A 469 0.99 -12.98 -11.97
C HIS A 469 1.08 -11.52 -12.42
N TYR A 470 2.20 -10.86 -12.10
CA TYR A 470 2.52 -9.54 -12.63
C TYR A 470 4.03 -9.33 -12.69
N ARG A 471 4.45 -8.44 -13.60
CA ARG A 471 5.79 -7.90 -13.62
C ARG A 471 5.72 -6.41 -13.91
N VAL A 472 6.71 -5.66 -13.41
CA VAL A 472 6.81 -4.23 -13.66
C VAL A 472 7.88 -3.96 -14.69
N LYS A 473 7.67 -2.88 -15.44
CA LYS A 473 8.49 -2.42 -16.54
C LYS A 473 8.74 -0.93 -16.35
N SER A 474 10.00 -0.57 -16.51
CA SER A 474 10.47 0.79 -16.38
C SER A 474 11.55 1.04 -17.42
N ARG A 475 11.44 2.15 -18.13
CA ARG A 475 12.39 2.59 -19.14
C ARG A 475 13.01 3.92 -18.74
N ASP A 476 14.32 4.00 -18.71
CA ASP A 476 15.05 5.25 -18.45
C ASP A 476 14.89 6.28 -19.60
N ALA A 477 15.52 7.44 -19.43
CA ALA A 477 15.55 8.52 -20.42
C ALA A 477 16.30 8.18 -21.72
N ALA A 478 17.26 7.24 -21.69
CA ALA A 478 18.03 6.80 -22.86
C ALA A 478 17.30 5.72 -23.68
N GLY A 479 16.31 5.07 -23.08
CA GLY A 479 15.41 4.10 -23.70
C GLY A 479 15.65 2.65 -23.28
N ASN A 480 16.51 2.34 -22.31
CA ASN A 480 16.76 0.94 -21.91
C ASN A 480 15.63 0.42 -21.04
N LEU A 481 15.15 -0.80 -21.31
CA LEU A 481 13.95 -1.34 -20.66
C LEU A 481 14.31 -2.31 -19.54
N GLY A 482 14.17 -1.85 -18.31
CA GLY A 482 14.15 -2.71 -17.13
C GLY A 482 12.86 -3.53 -17.11
N VAL A 483 12.98 -4.83 -16.83
CA VAL A 483 11.84 -5.74 -16.67
C VAL A 483 12.08 -6.56 -15.41
N SER A 484 11.12 -6.56 -14.49
CA SER A 484 11.22 -7.33 -13.25
C SER A 484 11.08 -8.84 -13.49
N ALA A 485 11.45 -9.62 -12.48
CA ALA A 485 10.99 -11.01 -12.36
C ALA A 485 9.46 -11.10 -12.33
N ASP A 486 8.92 -12.32 -12.45
CA ASP A 486 7.51 -12.60 -12.16
C ASP A 486 7.26 -12.47 -10.65
N PHE A 487 6.29 -11.65 -10.29
CA PHE A 487 5.75 -11.52 -8.95
C PHE A 487 4.31 -12.01 -8.95
N THR A 488 3.81 -12.42 -7.80
CA THR A 488 2.44 -12.89 -7.68
C THR A 488 1.73 -12.23 -6.52
N PHE A 489 0.44 -12.00 -6.69
CA PHE A 489 -0.47 -11.68 -5.60
C PHE A 489 -1.78 -12.41 -5.83
N THR A 490 -2.49 -12.71 -4.75
CA THR A 490 -3.90 -13.05 -4.83
C THR A 490 -4.67 -11.79 -4.51
N THR A 491 -5.61 -11.36 -5.36
CA THR A 491 -6.60 -10.38 -4.91
C THR A 491 -7.23 -10.89 -3.63
N THR A 492 -7.62 -9.99 -2.73
CA THR A 492 -8.19 -10.46 -1.48
C THR A 492 -9.41 -11.33 -1.79
N ASN A 493 -9.68 -12.29 -0.91
CA ASN A 493 -11.05 -12.73 -0.76
C ASN A 493 -11.95 -11.50 -0.56
N VAL A 494 -13.25 -11.70 -0.67
CA VAL A 494 -14.19 -10.73 -0.10
C VAL A 494 -14.12 -10.93 1.41
N THR A 495 -13.03 -10.44 2.00
CA THR A 495 -12.89 -10.27 3.42
C THR A 495 -13.88 -9.20 3.80
N LEU A 496 -14.91 -9.62 4.53
CA LEU A 496 -15.74 -8.72 5.30
C LEU A 496 -14.92 -8.14 6.48
N SER A 497 -13.97 -7.28 6.14
CA SER A 497 -14.06 -5.96 6.75
C SER A 497 -15.51 -5.51 6.51
N LEU A 498 -16.24 -5.19 7.56
CA LEU A 498 -17.53 -4.54 7.41
C LEU A 498 -17.25 -3.15 6.83
N ALA A 499 -17.13 -3.09 5.50
CA ALA A 499 -17.45 -1.90 4.71
C ALA A 499 -18.73 -1.32 5.33
N PRO A 500 -18.78 -0.01 5.63
CA PRO A 500 -19.84 0.52 6.45
C PRO A 500 -21.17 0.14 5.82
N ARG A 501 -22.05 -0.45 6.62
CA ARG A 501 -23.30 -1.00 6.11
C ARG A 501 -24.06 0.09 5.36
N VAL A 502 -24.81 -0.32 4.35
CA VAL A 502 -25.68 0.58 3.59
C VAL A 502 -26.59 1.32 4.59
N MET A 503 -26.49 2.66 4.60
CA MET A 503 -27.14 3.59 5.53
C MET A 503 -26.73 3.49 7.02
N LEU A 504 -25.75 2.67 7.41
CA LEU A 504 -25.48 2.38 8.82
C LEU A 504 -23.98 2.36 9.13
N THR A 505 -23.41 3.57 9.22
CA THR A 505 -22.02 3.77 9.67
C THR A 505 -21.85 3.42 11.16
N PRO A 506 -20.63 3.13 11.63
CA PRO A 506 -20.36 2.92 13.06
C PRO A 506 -20.82 4.08 13.95
N ALA A 507 -20.68 5.32 13.47
CA ALA A 507 -21.11 6.53 14.19
C ALA A 507 -22.64 6.61 14.29
N ARG A 508 -23.37 6.42 13.17
CA ARG A 508 -24.85 6.42 13.15
C ARG A 508 -25.37 5.29 14.05
N LEU A 509 -24.80 4.09 13.99
CA LEU A 509 -25.17 2.96 14.86
C LEU A 509 -24.91 3.24 16.36
N ALA A 510 -23.81 3.91 16.71
CA ALA A 510 -23.53 4.30 18.09
C ALA A 510 -24.59 5.29 18.62
N GLN A 511 -24.98 6.27 17.80
CA GLN A 511 -26.05 7.23 18.12
C GLN A 511 -27.40 6.52 18.35
N LEU A 512 -27.79 5.59 17.46
CA LEU A 512 -29.01 4.79 17.62
C LEU A 512 -29.00 3.94 18.90
N ARG A 513 -27.85 3.40 19.32
CA ARG A 513 -27.72 2.67 20.59
C ARG A 513 -27.92 3.59 21.80
N THR A 514 -27.45 4.84 21.73
CA THR A 514 -27.76 5.86 22.74
C THR A 514 -29.25 6.18 22.79
N TYR A 515 -29.93 6.21 21.64
CA TYR A 515 -31.38 6.47 21.56
C TYR A 515 -32.20 5.29 22.10
N MET A 516 -31.77 4.06 21.84
CA MET A 516 -32.29 2.84 22.48
C MET A 516 -32.12 2.90 24.01
N GLN A 517 -30.93 3.25 24.51
CA GLN A 517 -30.65 3.32 25.96
C GLN A 517 -31.50 4.39 26.66
N ARG A 518 -31.72 5.55 26.03
CA ARG A 518 -32.66 6.58 26.50
C ARG A 518 -34.14 6.22 26.28
N ASN A 519 -34.42 5.10 25.61
CA ASN A 519 -35.75 4.60 25.30
C ASN A 519 -36.64 5.66 24.62
N THR A 520 -36.12 6.35 23.60
CA THR A 520 -36.84 7.44 22.90
C THR A 520 -38.13 6.95 22.23
N THR A 521 -39.07 7.85 21.97
CA THR A 521 -40.38 7.52 21.34
C THR A 521 -40.21 6.78 20.01
N ARG A 522 -39.22 7.17 19.18
CA ARG A 522 -38.92 6.48 17.91
C ARG A 522 -38.37 5.07 18.12
N TRP A 523 -37.49 4.88 19.12
CA TRP A 523 -37.04 3.55 19.51
C TRP A 523 -38.22 2.68 19.97
N GLN A 524 -39.09 3.19 20.84
CA GLN A 524 -40.27 2.45 21.32
C GLN A 524 -41.17 2.03 20.16
N ALA A 525 -41.41 2.93 19.20
CA ALA A 525 -42.24 2.68 18.03
C ALA A 525 -41.65 1.60 17.10
N LEU A 526 -40.32 1.65 16.86
CA LEU A 526 -39.59 0.64 16.09
C LEU A 526 -39.61 -0.73 16.79
N ARG A 527 -39.26 -0.77 18.08
CA ARG A 527 -39.22 -2.01 18.87
C ARG A 527 -40.58 -2.69 18.90
N ALA A 528 -41.65 -1.94 19.18
CA ALA A 528 -43.01 -2.49 19.22
C ALA A 528 -43.42 -3.19 17.90
N GLN A 529 -42.96 -2.67 16.76
CA GLN A 529 -43.19 -3.30 15.46
C GLN A 529 -42.29 -4.52 15.23
N ALA A 530 -41.02 -4.46 15.60
CA ALA A 530 -40.09 -5.60 15.50
C ALA A 530 -40.53 -6.78 16.40
N ASP A 531 -41.09 -6.48 17.58
CA ASP A 531 -41.62 -7.48 18.51
C ASP A 531 -42.89 -8.16 17.95
N ALA A 532 -43.83 -7.37 17.41
CA ALA A 532 -45.05 -7.83 16.77
C ALA A 532 -44.84 -8.65 15.47
N ALA A 533 -43.62 -8.64 14.93
CA ALA A 533 -43.26 -9.37 13.71
C ALA A 533 -43.22 -10.90 13.95
N THR A 534 -44.35 -11.58 13.83
CA THR A 534 -44.47 -13.04 13.99
C THR A 534 -44.68 -13.76 12.66
N GLY A 535 -43.95 -14.85 12.42
CA GLY A 535 -44.06 -15.65 11.18
C GLY A 535 -43.28 -15.05 10.00
N THR A 536 -43.67 -15.40 8.77
CA THR A 536 -43.13 -14.80 7.54
C THR A 536 -43.94 -13.56 7.16
N SER A 537 -43.56 -12.41 7.71
CA SER A 537 -44.01 -11.10 7.25
C SER A 537 -43.43 -10.75 5.86
N GLY A 538 -43.93 -9.68 5.23
CA GLY A 538 -43.42 -9.20 3.95
C GLY A 538 -41.99 -8.65 4.01
N THR A 539 -41.43 -8.34 2.85
CA THR A 539 -40.09 -7.74 2.69
C THR A 539 -39.96 -6.41 3.43
N ASP A 540 -41.06 -5.67 3.56
CA ASP A 540 -41.21 -4.39 4.26
C ASP A 540 -40.77 -4.44 5.74
N MET A 541 -40.81 -5.62 6.35
CA MET A 541 -40.32 -5.83 7.72
C MET A 541 -38.81 -6.00 7.82
N LEU A 542 -38.09 -6.15 6.70
CA LEU A 542 -36.64 -6.36 6.68
C LEU A 542 -35.84 -5.18 7.27
N PRO A 543 -36.11 -3.90 6.93
CA PRO A 543 -35.43 -2.77 7.57
C PRO A 543 -35.74 -2.69 9.08
N VAL A 544 -36.98 -2.97 9.48
CA VAL A 544 -37.41 -2.94 10.90
C VAL A 544 -36.66 -3.99 11.71
N LEU A 545 -36.65 -5.24 11.25
CA LEU A 545 -35.98 -6.36 11.92
C LEU A 545 -34.46 -6.22 11.88
N GLY A 546 -33.89 -5.80 10.74
CA GLY A 546 -32.46 -5.58 10.58
C GLY A 546 -31.93 -4.46 11.47
N LEU A 547 -32.63 -3.33 11.56
CA LEU A 547 -32.23 -2.21 12.41
C LEU A 547 -32.37 -2.55 13.89
N ALA A 548 -33.48 -3.20 14.28
CA ALA A 548 -33.67 -3.70 15.64
C ALA A 548 -32.55 -4.67 16.04
N TYR A 549 -32.15 -5.60 15.15
CA TYR A 549 -31.00 -6.47 15.37
C TYR A 549 -29.69 -5.69 15.53
N GLN A 550 -29.33 -4.81 14.60
CA GLN A 550 -28.05 -4.07 14.65
C GLN A 550 -27.91 -3.24 15.93
N VAL A 551 -29.01 -2.62 16.38
CA VAL A 551 -29.05 -1.74 17.55
C VAL A 551 -29.01 -2.55 18.86
N THR A 552 -29.78 -3.63 18.97
CA THR A 552 -29.90 -4.44 20.21
C THR A 552 -28.91 -5.60 20.35
N GLY A 553 -28.39 -6.12 19.24
CA GLY A 553 -27.70 -7.42 19.18
C GLY A 553 -28.62 -8.64 19.29
N ASN A 554 -29.95 -8.46 19.37
CA ASN A 554 -30.90 -9.57 19.54
C ASN A 554 -31.04 -10.40 18.25
N VAL A 555 -30.39 -11.57 18.24
CA VAL A 555 -30.36 -12.49 17.11
C VAL A 555 -31.74 -13.01 16.68
N THR A 556 -32.77 -12.95 17.53
CA THR A 556 -34.13 -13.35 17.14
C THR A 556 -34.71 -12.46 16.04
N TYR A 557 -34.41 -11.15 16.02
CA TYR A 557 -34.84 -10.30 14.90
C TYR A 557 -34.09 -10.66 13.60
N ALA A 558 -32.79 -10.95 13.69
CA ALA A 558 -32.00 -11.41 12.53
C ALA A 558 -32.49 -12.75 11.98
N GLN A 559 -32.88 -13.70 12.84
CA GLN A 559 -33.45 -14.99 12.44
C GLN A 559 -34.79 -14.81 11.71
N ARG A 560 -35.66 -13.90 12.17
CA ARG A 560 -36.91 -13.55 11.48
C ARG A 560 -36.62 -12.93 10.11
N ALA A 561 -35.71 -11.96 10.03
CA ALA A 561 -35.29 -11.35 8.77
C ALA A 561 -34.68 -12.36 7.79
N ALA A 562 -33.82 -13.26 8.27
CA ALA A 562 -33.24 -14.36 7.48
C ALA A 562 -34.31 -15.31 6.93
N SER A 563 -35.41 -15.53 7.66
CA SER A 563 -36.56 -16.28 7.13
C SER A 563 -37.20 -15.57 5.93
N ILE A 564 -37.48 -14.27 6.06
CA ILE A 564 -38.09 -13.44 5.01
C ILE A 564 -37.17 -13.38 3.77
N LEU A 565 -35.86 -13.17 3.96
CA LEU A 565 -34.88 -13.17 2.88
C LEU A 565 -34.89 -14.49 2.09
N ARG A 566 -34.92 -15.65 2.77
CA ARG A 566 -34.91 -16.96 2.10
C ARG A 566 -36.20 -17.29 1.36
N THR A 567 -37.35 -16.88 1.90
CA THR A 567 -38.65 -17.04 1.21
C THR A 567 -38.71 -16.21 -0.08
N ASN A 568 -38.07 -15.03 -0.12
CA ASN A 568 -38.13 -14.11 -1.26
C ASN A 568 -36.96 -14.27 -2.25
N ALA A 569 -35.77 -14.68 -1.80
CA ALA A 569 -34.59 -14.84 -2.65
C ALA A 569 -34.59 -16.16 -3.46
N VAL A 570 -35.68 -16.44 -4.17
CA VAL A 570 -35.84 -17.65 -5.01
C VAL A 570 -35.81 -17.32 -6.50
N ALA A 571 -35.25 -18.23 -7.31
CA ALA A 571 -35.00 -18.02 -8.73
C ALA A 571 -36.28 -17.69 -9.53
N SER A 572 -37.38 -18.39 -9.24
CA SER A 572 -38.68 -18.21 -9.89
C SER A 572 -39.52 -17.05 -9.30
N ASN A 573 -38.97 -16.20 -8.42
CA ASN A 573 -39.79 -15.22 -7.71
C ASN A 573 -40.44 -14.20 -8.66
N THR A 574 -41.77 -14.27 -8.74
CA THR A 574 -42.68 -13.49 -9.57
C THR A 574 -43.08 -12.13 -8.98
N ILE A 575 -42.46 -11.66 -7.89
CA ILE A 575 -42.62 -10.27 -7.41
C ILE A 575 -42.37 -9.24 -8.54
N PHE A 576 -41.54 -9.59 -9.53
CA PHE A 576 -41.27 -8.77 -10.71
C PHE A 576 -42.00 -9.23 -11.98
N ASN A 577 -43.13 -9.95 -11.88
CA ASN A 577 -43.73 -10.60 -13.04
C ASN A 577 -44.07 -9.62 -14.18
N LEU A 578 -43.59 -10.01 -15.37
CA LEU A 578 -44.01 -9.62 -16.71
C LEU A 578 -43.60 -8.24 -17.27
N GLU A 579 -43.55 -7.14 -16.51
CA GLU A 579 -43.25 -5.80 -17.13
C GLU A 579 -42.30 -4.89 -16.35
N HIS A 580 -41.15 -5.40 -15.87
CA HIS A 580 -40.04 -4.56 -15.34
C HIS A 580 -40.49 -3.41 -14.42
N ASN A 581 -41.48 -3.69 -13.55
CA ASN A 581 -42.24 -2.63 -12.91
C ASN A 581 -41.41 -1.96 -11.82
N GLY A 582 -40.83 -0.80 -12.16
CA GLY A 582 -39.96 -0.01 -11.30
C GLY A 582 -40.62 0.55 -10.03
N TYR A 583 -41.90 0.27 -9.73
CA TYR A 583 -42.43 0.46 -8.37
C TYR A 583 -41.87 -0.60 -7.40
N TYR A 584 -41.91 -1.89 -7.75
CA TYR A 584 -41.36 -2.96 -6.90
C TYR A 584 -39.84 -2.85 -6.72
N TYR A 585 -39.13 -2.23 -7.66
CA TYR A 585 -37.70 -1.93 -7.47
C TYR A 585 -37.45 -0.84 -6.42
N ARG A 586 -38.39 0.09 -6.19
CA ARG A 586 -38.27 1.14 -5.15
C ARG A 586 -38.50 0.59 -3.74
N THR A 587 -39.33 -0.44 -3.58
CA THR A 587 -39.66 -1.04 -2.28
C THR A 587 -38.94 -2.37 -2.08
N GLU A 588 -39.29 -3.40 -2.86
CA GLU A 588 -38.88 -4.79 -2.64
C GLU A 588 -37.37 -4.99 -2.78
N LEU A 589 -36.79 -4.51 -3.89
CA LEU A 589 -35.35 -4.65 -4.11
C LEU A 589 -34.55 -3.89 -3.05
N TRP A 590 -35.03 -2.69 -2.68
CA TRP A 590 -34.45 -1.86 -1.64
C TRP A 590 -34.49 -2.54 -0.26
N TYR A 591 -35.66 -3.04 0.17
CA TYR A 591 -35.83 -3.74 1.44
C TYR A 591 -35.04 -5.04 1.50
N MET A 592 -34.97 -5.79 0.40
CA MET A 592 -34.11 -6.97 0.27
C MET A 592 -32.63 -6.62 0.41
N ALA A 593 -32.16 -5.55 -0.24
CA ALA A 593 -30.76 -5.10 -0.17
C ALA A 593 -30.36 -4.66 1.25
N VAL A 594 -31.14 -3.77 1.88
CA VAL A 594 -30.86 -3.29 3.25
C VAL A 594 -31.02 -4.40 4.28
N GLY A 595 -32.09 -5.20 4.15
CA GLY A 595 -32.33 -6.37 5.00
C GLY A 595 -31.17 -7.35 4.97
N PHE A 596 -30.72 -7.70 3.76
CA PHE A 596 -29.55 -8.54 3.56
C PHE A 596 -28.31 -7.94 4.21
N ASP A 597 -27.98 -6.68 3.89
CA ASP A 597 -26.76 -6.04 4.36
C ASP A 597 -26.69 -5.96 5.90
N TRP A 598 -27.83 -5.68 6.55
CA TRP A 598 -27.95 -5.57 7.99
C TRP A 598 -28.01 -6.89 8.76
N VAL A 599 -28.25 -8.04 8.10
CA VAL A 599 -28.26 -9.36 8.79
C VAL A 599 -27.29 -10.39 8.21
N LYS A 600 -26.50 -10.05 7.18
CA LYS A 600 -25.57 -10.96 6.48
C LYS A 600 -24.65 -11.77 7.39
N ASP A 601 -24.23 -11.22 8.53
CA ASP A 601 -23.34 -11.92 9.47
C ASP A 601 -24.01 -13.09 10.20
N GLN A 602 -25.35 -13.16 10.18
CA GLN A 602 -26.17 -14.24 10.74
C GLN A 602 -26.66 -15.24 9.67
N LEU A 603 -26.33 -15.00 8.39
CA LEU A 603 -26.63 -15.92 7.28
C LEU A 603 -25.44 -16.88 7.04
N THR A 604 -25.73 -18.11 6.64
CA THR A 604 -24.71 -19.04 6.16
C THR A 604 -24.10 -18.57 4.84
N PRO A 605 -22.89 -19.02 4.45
CA PRO A 605 -22.30 -18.67 3.15
C PRO A 605 -23.21 -18.98 1.95
N ALA A 606 -23.96 -20.08 1.99
CA ALA A 606 -24.90 -20.46 0.93
C ALA A 606 -26.11 -19.51 0.85
N GLU A 607 -26.71 -19.15 1.99
CA GLU A 607 -27.80 -18.17 2.05
C GLU A 607 -27.33 -16.78 1.60
N ARG A 608 -26.09 -16.40 1.91
CA ARG A 608 -25.51 -15.14 1.41
C ARG A 608 -25.33 -15.13 -0.11
N ALA A 609 -24.77 -16.20 -0.67
CA ALA A 609 -24.63 -16.34 -2.12
C ALA A 609 -25.99 -16.36 -2.83
N GLN A 610 -26.99 -17.03 -2.24
CA GLN A 610 -28.36 -17.05 -2.76
C GLN A 610 -28.99 -15.64 -2.81
N VAL A 611 -28.94 -14.89 -1.71
CA VAL A 611 -29.56 -13.55 -1.65
C VAL A 611 -28.81 -12.54 -2.52
N ALA A 612 -27.47 -12.56 -2.51
CA ALA A 612 -26.66 -11.68 -3.33
C ALA A 612 -26.78 -11.97 -4.83
N GLY A 613 -26.80 -13.25 -5.21
CA GLY A 613 -27.09 -13.67 -6.58
C GLY A 613 -28.47 -13.20 -7.04
N TRP A 614 -29.50 -13.38 -6.19
CA TRP A 614 -30.86 -12.91 -6.46
C TRP A 614 -30.92 -11.40 -6.69
N LEU A 615 -30.21 -10.59 -5.88
CA LEU A 615 -30.10 -9.14 -6.05
C LEU A 615 -29.46 -8.78 -7.40
N MET A 616 -28.39 -9.48 -7.79
CA MET A 616 -27.67 -9.21 -9.05
C MET A 616 -28.42 -9.68 -10.29
N ASP A 617 -29.20 -10.76 -10.22
CA ASP A 617 -30.10 -11.16 -11.31
C ASP A 617 -31.15 -10.06 -11.61
N ARG A 618 -31.64 -9.35 -10.58
CA ARG A 618 -32.55 -8.19 -10.76
C ARG A 618 -31.83 -6.98 -11.34
N ALA A 619 -30.57 -6.76 -10.96
CA ALA A 619 -29.76 -5.67 -11.50
C ALA A 619 -29.42 -5.88 -12.98
N ASP A 620 -29.05 -7.10 -13.38
CA ASP A 620 -28.77 -7.46 -14.77
C ASP A 620 -29.99 -7.29 -15.70
N ALA A 621 -31.20 -7.58 -15.20
CA ALA A 621 -32.43 -7.55 -15.99
C ALA A 621 -32.93 -6.15 -16.39
N VAL A 622 -32.59 -5.09 -15.64
CA VAL A 622 -33.26 -3.78 -15.82
C VAL A 622 -32.62 -2.86 -16.87
N TRP A 623 -31.30 -2.92 -17.02
CA TRP A 623 -30.55 -1.93 -17.79
C TRP A 623 -30.27 -2.37 -19.23
N PRO A 624 -30.35 -1.48 -20.24
CA PRO A 624 -29.92 -1.75 -21.61
C PRO A 624 -28.48 -2.28 -21.72
N GLU A 625 -27.60 -1.78 -20.84
CA GLU A 625 -26.18 -2.11 -20.83
C GLU A 625 -25.91 -3.57 -20.45
N THR A 626 -26.80 -4.23 -19.71
CA THR A 626 -26.73 -5.67 -19.40
C THR A 626 -27.78 -6.49 -20.14
N THR A 627 -28.94 -5.93 -20.46
CA THR A 627 -30.03 -6.58 -21.21
C THR A 627 -30.35 -5.73 -22.44
N PRO A 628 -29.67 -5.93 -23.59
CA PRO A 628 -29.80 -5.05 -24.77
C PRO A 628 -31.22 -4.93 -25.34
N SER A 629 -32.09 -5.91 -25.14
CA SER A 629 -33.52 -5.82 -25.49
C SER A 629 -34.28 -4.72 -24.72
N ARG A 630 -33.70 -4.18 -23.64
CA ARG A 630 -34.22 -3.05 -22.87
C ARG A 630 -33.83 -1.68 -23.44
N ALA A 631 -33.06 -1.60 -24.53
CA ALA A 631 -32.63 -0.32 -25.12
C ALA A 631 -33.79 0.62 -25.52
N THR A 632 -34.95 0.08 -25.88
CA THR A 632 -36.21 0.82 -26.14
C THR A 632 -37.17 0.80 -24.95
N GLY A 633 -36.74 0.27 -23.81
CA GLY A 633 -37.54 0.15 -22.60
C GLY A 633 -37.85 1.51 -21.97
N TRP A 634 -39.09 1.67 -21.49
CA TRP A 634 -39.51 2.92 -20.87
C TRP A 634 -38.70 3.21 -19.58
N ALA A 635 -38.40 4.48 -19.35
CA ALA A 635 -37.71 5.02 -18.17
C ALA A 635 -36.25 4.57 -17.90
N VAL A 636 -35.57 3.83 -18.80
CA VAL A 636 -34.17 3.37 -18.55
C VAL A 636 -33.09 4.46 -18.74
N SER A 637 -33.48 5.62 -19.26
CA SER A 637 -32.59 6.75 -19.61
C SER A 637 -33.15 8.13 -19.23
N ASP A 638 -34.26 8.18 -18.50
CA ASP A 638 -34.99 9.42 -18.19
C ASP A 638 -35.08 9.68 -16.67
N PRO A 639 -34.21 10.52 -16.10
CA PRO A 639 -34.25 10.87 -14.68
C PRO A 639 -35.49 11.64 -14.22
N ALA A 640 -36.29 12.22 -15.13
CA ALA A 640 -37.58 12.83 -14.80
C ALA A 640 -38.66 11.77 -14.53
N ASN A 641 -38.47 10.56 -15.06
CA ASN A 641 -39.39 9.46 -14.89
C ASN A 641 -39.17 8.77 -13.52
N ASN A 642 -40.23 8.58 -12.76
CA ASN A 642 -40.16 7.97 -11.43
C ASN A 642 -39.72 6.49 -11.46
N TYR A 643 -39.94 5.76 -12.56
CA TYR A 643 -39.50 4.37 -12.73
C TYR A 643 -37.98 4.25 -12.88
N PHE A 644 -37.30 5.26 -13.41
CA PHE A 644 -35.82 5.32 -13.46
C PHE A 644 -35.22 5.19 -12.07
N TRP A 645 -35.83 5.85 -11.07
CA TRP A 645 -35.40 5.81 -9.68
C TRP A 645 -35.62 4.45 -9.00
N GLY A 646 -36.56 3.66 -9.51
CA GLY A 646 -36.63 2.24 -9.18
C GLY A 646 -35.44 1.47 -9.74
N PHE A 647 -35.16 1.59 -11.04
CA PHE A 647 -34.02 0.89 -11.63
C PHE A 647 -32.68 1.29 -10.98
N MET A 648 -32.52 2.56 -10.57
CA MET A 648 -31.35 3.03 -9.81
C MET A 648 -31.21 2.40 -8.41
N MET A 649 -32.23 1.75 -7.84
CA MET A 649 -32.07 0.91 -6.64
C MET A 649 -31.21 -0.34 -6.88
N SER A 650 -30.86 -0.66 -8.14
CA SER A 650 -29.81 -1.63 -8.44
C SER A 650 -28.44 -1.22 -7.85
N TRP A 651 -28.22 0.07 -7.58
CA TRP A 651 -26.96 0.58 -7.02
C TRP A 651 -26.80 0.20 -5.53
N PRO A 652 -27.74 0.50 -4.61
CA PRO A 652 -27.71 -0.10 -3.28
C PRO A 652 -27.75 -1.63 -3.27
N ALA A 653 -28.46 -2.27 -4.19
CA ALA A 653 -28.44 -3.73 -4.32
C ALA A 653 -27.03 -4.25 -4.64
N ALA A 654 -26.29 -3.57 -5.51
CA ALA A 654 -24.90 -3.88 -5.83
C ALA A 654 -23.93 -3.57 -4.69
N LEU A 655 -24.18 -2.51 -3.90
CA LEU A 655 -23.41 -2.23 -2.68
C LEU A 655 -23.62 -3.33 -1.62
N ALA A 656 -24.85 -3.80 -1.42
CA ALA A 656 -25.18 -4.87 -0.48
C ALA A 656 -24.65 -6.25 -0.92
N ALA A 657 -24.73 -6.55 -2.22
CA ALA A 657 -24.30 -7.83 -2.80
C ALA A 657 -22.78 -7.95 -3.02
N ASP A 658 -22.00 -6.87 -2.83
CA ASP A 658 -20.57 -6.84 -3.17
C ASP A 658 -19.80 -7.98 -2.52
N GLY A 659 -19.27 -8.84 -3.39
CA GLY A 659 -18.46 -9.97 -3.00
C GLY A 659 -19.18 -11.12 -2.26
N PHE A 660 -20.50 -11.08 -2.20
CA PHE A 660 -21.33 -12.24 -1.85
C PHE A 660 -21.91 -12.93 -3.07
N ASP A 661 -22.13 -12.19 -4.16
CA ASP A 661 -22.55 -12.77 -5.43
C ASP A 661 -21.46 -13.72 -5.96
N THR A 662 -21.86 -14.97 -6.20
CA THR A 662 -21.02 -16.01 -6.83
C THR A 662 -21.49 -16.33 -8.26
N GLY A 663 -22.50 -15.60 -8.77
CA GLY A 663 -23.02 -15.76 -10.11
C GLY A 663 -22.16 -15.11 -11.17
N SER A 664 -22.54 -15.30 -12.43
CA SER A 664 -21.95 -14.61 -13.56
C SER A 664 -23.01 -14.36 -14.63
N HIS A 665 -22.77 -13.32 -15.44
CA HIS A 665 -23.69 -12.91 -16.49
C HIS A 665 -22.90 -12.45 -17.72
N PRO A 666 -23.36 -12.68 -18.98
CA PRO A 666 -22.52 -12.52 -20.17
C PRO A 666 -21.94 -11.12 -20.42
N ILE A 667 -22.52 -10.06 -19.84
CA ILE A 667 -22.06 -8.68 -20.04
C ILE A 667 -21.47 -8.06 -18.76
N SER A 668 -22.12 -8.26 -17.61
CA SER A 668 -21.65 -7.78 -16.29
C SER A 668 -20.57 -8.68 -15.66
N GLY A 669 -20.23 -9.80 -16.30
CA GLY A 669 -19.09 -10.65 -15.98
C GLY A 669 -19.28 -11.49 -14.71
N THR A 670 -18.16 -11.83 -14.08
CA THR A 670 -18.08 -12.57 -12.80
C THR A 670 -18.07 -11.67 -11.57
N ASN A 671 -18.03 -10.34 -11.74
CA ASN A 671 -18.14 -9.37 -10.66
C ASN A 671 -19.26 -8.36 -10.98
N ARG A 672 -20.48 -8.90 -10.99
CA ARG A 672 -21.71 -8.16 -11.29
C ARG A 672 -21.95 -6.99 -10.32
N PRO A 673 -21.69 -7.10 -9.00
CA PRO A 673 -21.76 -5.96 -8.09
C PRO A 673 -20.87 -4.80 -8.53
N GLN A 674 -19.59 -5.05 -8.84
CA GLN A 674 -18.70 -3.97 -9.27
C GLN A 674 -19.13 -3.34 -10.59
N TYR A 675 -19.61 -4.14 -11.54
CA TYR A 675 -20.17 -3.65 -12.79
C TYR A 675 -21.36 -2.70 -12.54
N HIS A 676 -22.34 -3.10 -11.73
CA HIS A 676 -23.55 -2.31 -11.46
C HIS A 676 -23.28 -1.04 -10.66
N ARG A 677 -22.28 -1.03 -9.75
CA ARG A 677 -21.80 0.21 -9.10
C ARG A 677 -21.25 1.21 -10.12
N ASN A 678 -20.39 0.74 -11.03
CA ASN A 678 -19.80 1.58 -12.07
C ASN A 678 -20.87 2.10 -13.04
N LEU A 679 -21.82 1.25 -13.44
CA LEU A 679 -22.92 1.63 -14.32
C LEU A 679 -23.81 2.70 -13.67
N ALA A 680 -24.18 2.54 -12.41
CA ALA A 680 -25.02 3.50 -11.71
C ALA A 680 -24.30 4.85 -11.46
N LEU A 681 -23.01 4.84 -11.12
CA LEU A 681 -22.21 6.06 -11.01
C LEU A 681 -22.03 6.76 -12.38
N SER A 682 -21.96 5.99 -13.47
CA SER A 682 -21.98 6.54 -14.83
C SER A 682 -23.32 7.24 -15.12
N LYS A 683 -24.45 6.58 -14.86
CA LYS A 683 -25.80 7.17 -15.04
C LYS A 683 -26.03 8.39 -14.12
N TRP A 684 -25.48 8.38 -12.90
CA TRP A 684 -25.45 9.55 -12.02
C TRP A 684 -24.77 10.75 -12.70
N ARG A 685 -23.55 10.55 -13.20
CA ARG A 685 -22.75 11.62 -13.83
C ARG A 685 -23.30 12.09 -15.19
N THR A 686 -23.88 11.19 -15.98
CA THR A 686 -24.25 11.46 -17.38
C THR A 686 -25.72 11.82 -17.59
N LEU A 687 -26.62 11.33 -16.74
CA LEU A 687 -28.06 11.59 -16.85
C LEU A 687 -28.55 12.45 -15.68
N VAL A 688 -28.31 12.00 -14.44
CA VAL A 688 -28.93 12.59 -13.25
C VAL A 688 -28.35 13.96 -12.89
N ARG A 689 -27.02 14.09 -12.84
CA ARG A 689 -26.40 15.35 -12.46
C ARG A 689 -26.73 16.45 -13.47
N PRO A 690 -26.59 16.27 -14.80
CA PRO A 690 -27.04 17.29 -15.77
C PRO A 690 -28.53 17.63 -15.69
N PHE A 691 -29.39 16.66 -15.34
CA PHE A 691 -30.82 16.91 -15.13
C PHE A 691 -31.12 17.75 -13.89
N THR A 692 -30.30 17.65 -12.84
CA THR A 692 -30.49 18.28 -11.52
C THR A 692 -29.63 19.53 -11.30
N ASP A 693 -28.76 19.90 -12.25
CA ASP A 693 -27.79 20.99 -12.10
C ASP A 693 -28.43 22.37 -12.34
N GLY A 694 -28.60 23.14 -11.26
CA GLY A 694 -29.10 24.52 -11.28
C GLY A 694 -30.48 24.73 -10.65
N TRP A 695 -30.77 25.97 -10.26
CA TRP A 695 -32.05 26.33 -9.66
C TRP A 695 -33.21 26.09 -10.65
N GLY A 696 -34.32 25.54 -10.15
CA GLY A 696 -35.49 25.21 -10.98
C GLY A 696 -35.41 23.89 -11.75
N LYS A 697 -34.24 23.23 -11.81
CA LYS A 697 -34.01 21.99 -12.56
C LYS A 697 -34.49 20.75 -11.81
N GLY A 698 -34.31 19.58 -12.43
CA GLY A 698 -34.59 18.25 -11.87
C GLY A 698 -36.03 17.96 -11.41
N GLY A 699 -37.01 18.75 -11.85
CA GLY A 699 -38.43 18.46 -11.61
C GLY A 699 -38.98 18.84 -10.23
N VAL A 700 -38.28 19.65 -9.42
CA VAL A 700 -38.82 20.14 -8.11
C VAL A 700 -40.10 20.96 -8.29
N TRP A 701 -40.25 21.61 -9.45
CA TRP A 701 -41.33 22.57 -9.75
C TRP A 701 -42.30 22.10 -10.83
N ALA A 702 -42.10 20.90 -11.38
CA ALA A 702 -42.96 20.31 -12.39
C ALA A 702 -44.02 19.41 -11.74
N GLU A 703 -45.27 19.58 -12.15
CA GLU A 703 -46.44 18.84 -11.66
C GLU A 703 -46.22 17.34 -11.47
N GLY A 704 -46.55 16.81 -10.28
CA GLY A 704 -46.97 15.43 -10.04
C GLY A 704 -46.02 14.26 -10.33
N THR A 705 -44.89 14.45 -11.02
CA THR A 705 -44.03 13.36 -11.54
C THR A 705 -42.91 12.93 -10.59
N ASN A 706 -42.59 13.74 -9.57
CA ASN A 706 -41.62 13.43 -8.50
C ASN A 706 -42.18 12.43 -7.47
N TYR A 707 -42.70 11.28 -7.95
CA TYR A 707 -43.18 10.14 -7.16
C TYR A 707 -42.03 9.49 -6.38
N ASP A 708 -41.66 10.16 -5.29
CA ASP A 708 -40.57 9.81 -4.38
C ASP A 708 -39.17 9.79 -5.04
N SER A 709 -39.03 10.30 -6.27
CA SER A 709 -37.75 10.36 -7.00
C SER A 709 -36.65 11.04 -6.18
N THR A 710 -36.96 12.17 -5.54
CA THR A 710 -36.09 12.88 -4.60
C THR A 710 -35.73 12.10 -3.33
N TYR A 711 -36.66 11.33 -2.77
CA TYR A 711 -36.42 10.45 -1.62
C TYR A 711 -35.53 9.27 -1.99
N ASN A 712 -35.88 8.57 -3.06
CA ASN A 712 -35.11 7.47 -3.62
C ASN A 712 -33.69 7.94 -3.98
N MET A 713 -33.54 9.13 -4.56
CA MET A 713 -32.22 9.73 -4.80
C MET A 713 -31.45 9.94 -3.50
N ALA A 714 -32.05 10.58 -2.49
CA ALA A 714 -31.38 10.81 -1.22
C ALA A 714 -30.96 9.48 -0.55
N LEU A 715 -31.80 8.44 -0.63
CA LEU A 715 -31.45 7.10 -0.18
C LEU A 715 -30.26 6.52 -0.96
N ILE A 716 -30.31 6.53 -2.30
CA ILE A 716 -29.23 5.99 -3.14
C ILE A 716 -27.88 6.69 -2.86
N LEU A 717 -27.90 8.00 -2.64
CA LEU A 717 -26.69 8.76 -2.32
C LEU A 717 -26.19 8.54 -0.89
N ASP A 718 -27.06 8.37 0.11
CA ASP A 718 -26.64 7.97 1.47
C ASP A 718 -26.09 6.53 1.47
N ALA A 719 -26.68 5.63 0.67
CA ALA A 719 -26.18 4.26 0.49
C ALA A 719 -24.76 4.26 -0.08
N HIS A 720 -24.53 5.07 -1.12
CA HIS A 720 -23.20 5.23 -1.71
C HIS A 720 -22.22 5.93 -0.75
N LYS A 721 -22.62 7.02 -0.10
CA LYS A 721 -21.82 7.77 0.88
C LYS A 721 -21.38 6.89 2.05
N THR A 722 -22.30 6.12 2.63
CA THR A 722 -21.99 5.21 3.74
C THR A 722 -21.08 4.08 3.30
N ALA A 723 -21.40 3.37 2.22
CA ALA A 723 -20.63 2.20 1.79
C ALA A 723 -19.26 2.52 1.17
N THR A 724 -19.06 3.73 0.60
CA THR A 724 -17.82 4.10 -0.12
C THR A 724 -17.05 5.27 0.49
N GLY A 725 -17.66 6.07 1.37
CA GLY A 725 -17.10 7.32 1.89
C GLY A 725 -17.22 8.53 0.94
N GLN A 726 -17.65 8.35 -0.31
CA GLN A 726 -17.81 9.47 -1.25
C GLN A 726 -19.14 10.20 -1.03
N ASP A 727 -19.07 11.42 -0.50
CA ASP A 727 -20.25 12.27 -0.26
C ASP A 727 -20.72 12.98 -1.55
N LEU A 728 -21.58 12.29 -2.31
CA LEU A 728 -22.29 12.85 -3.48
C LEU A 728 -23.42 13.85 -3.10
N ILE A 729 -23.84 13.89 -1.82
CA ILE A 729 -24.95 14.72 -1.33
C ILE A 729 -24.48 16.18 -1.15
N ASN A 730 -23.23 16.35 -0.71
CA ASN A 730 -22.63 17.66 -0.41
C ASN A 730 -21.52 18.05 -1.41
N GLU A 731 -21.52 17.49 -2.63
CA GLU A 731 -20.58 17.86 -3.69
C GLU A 731 -20.65 19.38 -4.00
N PRO A 732 -19.50 20.04 -4.26
CA PRO A 732 -19.48 21.42 -4.74
C PRO A 732 -20.42 21.64 -5.93
N GLY A 733 -21.20 22.71 -5.87
CA GLY A 733 -22.23 23.03 -6.87
C GLY A 733 -23.52 22.20 -6.79
N PHE A 734 -23.57 21.09 -6.04
CA PHE A 734 -24.78 20.29 -5.92
C PHE A 734 -25.71 20.82 -4.83
N ASN A 735 -26.69 21.65 -5.23
CA ASN A 735 -27.67 22.22 -4.30
C ASN A 735 -29.05 21.57 -4.38
N PHE A 736 -29.29 20.66 -5.33
CA PHE A 736 -30.64 20.17 -5.64
C PHE A 736 -31.41 19.55 -4.44
N LEU A 737 -30.77 18.68 -3.64
CA LEU A 737 -31.43 18.12 -2.45
C LEU A 737 -31.72 19.18 -1.38
N LYS A 738 -30.78 20.11 -1.18
CA LYS A 738 -30.93 21.26 -0.29
C LYS A 738 -32.10 22.15 -0.72
N ASP A 739 -32.20 22.45 -2.01
CA ASP A 739 -33.21 23.33 -2.57
C ASP A 739 -34.58 22.65 -2.67
N SER A 740 -34.63 21.34 -2.93
CA SER A 740 -35.86 20.54 -2.83
C SER A 740 -36.39 20.48 -1.39
N LEU A 741 -35.50 20.35 -0.39
CA LEU A 741 -35.89 20.37 1.03
C LEU A 741 -36.42 21.75 1.44
N LYS A 742 -35.71 22.84 1.11
CA LYS A 742 -36.19 24.21 1.29
C LYS A 742 -37.59 24.38 0.68
N TRP A 743 -37.75 24.02 -0.60
CA TRP A 743 -39.02 24.18 -1.30
C TRP A 743 -40.18 23.51 -0.55
N ARG A 744 -40.02 22.25 -0.11
CA ARG A 744 -41.05 21.54 0.68
C ARG A 744 -41.41 22.25 1.98
N MET A 745 -40.40 22.72 2.71
CA MET A 745 -40.61 23.39 3.99
C MET A 745 -41.43 24.68 3.83
N TYR A 746 -41.27 25.40 2.71
CA TYR A 746 -41.98 26.65 2.43
C TYR A 746 -43.27 26.48 1.60
N SER A 747 -43.45 25.39 0.86
CA SER A 747 -44.68 25.09 0.12
C SER A 747 -45.76 24.41 0.99
N THR A 748 -45.41 23.99 2.21
CA THR A 748 -46.33 23.37 3.17
C THR A 748 -46.98 24.44 4.07
N ALA A 749 -48.30 24.61 3.97
CA ALA A 749 -49.04 25.58 4.78
C ALA A 749 -49.12 25.15 6.28
N PRO A 750 -48.91 26.06 7.26
CA PRO A 750 -48.89 25.72 8.69
C PRO A 750 -50.22 25.24 9.31
N ASN A 751 -51.33 25.33 8.58
CA ASN A 751 -52.68 25.13 9.09
C ASN A 751 -53.31 23.78 8.69
N ASN A 752 -52.48 22.77 8.34
CA ASN A 752 -52.92 21.43 7.90
C ASN A 752 -53.86 21.42 6.67
N GLY A 753 -53.95 22.52 5.92
CA GLY A 753 -54.90 22.69 4.83
C GLY A 753 -54.22 23.02 3.49
N VAL A 754 -54.10 22.00 2.64
CA VAL A 754 -53.84 22.10 1.18
C VAL A 754 -52.53 22.80 0.79
N ALA A 755 -51.51 22.00 0.41
CA ALA A 755 -50.44 22.49 -0.46
C ALA A 755 -51.02 22.85 -1.84
N TYR A 756 -50.46 23.87 -2.51
CA TYR A 756 -50.94 24.34 -3.83
C TYR A 756 -51.11 23.18 -4.83
N ASN A 757 -52.33 23.04 -5.37
CA ASN A 757 -52.69 21.98 -6.34
C ASN A 757 -51.92 22.15 -7.66
N TYR A 758 -50.83 21.41 -7.82
CA TYR A 758 -50.12 21.24 -9.09
C TYR A 758 -49.82 19.75 -9.32
N GLY A 759 -50.50 19.16 -10.31
CA GLY A 759 -50.30 17.79 -10.78
C GLY A 759 -51.32 16.74 -10.34
N ASP A 760 -51.11 15.53 -10.88
CA ASP A 760 -52.03 14.37 -10.85
C ASP A 760 -52.37 13.86 -9.43
N GLN A 761 -51.55 14.20 -8.42
CA GLN A 761 -51.81 13.87 -7.01
C GLN A 761 -53.00 14.66 -6.42
N SER A 762 -53.48 15.70 -7.10
CA SER A 762 -54.78 16.36 -6.82
C SER A 762 -56.00 15.45 -7.00
N ARG A 763 -55.84 14.24 -7.57
CA ARG A 763 -56.94 13.30 -7.87
C ARG A 763 -57.25 12.26 -6.79
N TYR A 764 -56.52 12.23 -5.67
CA TYR A 764 -56.73 11.27 -4.57
C TYR A 764 -57.30 11.95 -3.31
N PRO A 765 -58.62 11.90 -3.06
CA PRO A 765 -59.27 12.64 -1.96
C PRO A 765 -59.03 12.08 -0.54
N GLY A 766 -58.11 11.13 -0.36
CA GLY A 766 -58.07 10.27 0.84
C GLY A 766 -56.71 9.82 1.35
N ALA A 767 -55.60 10.22 0.73
CA ALA A 767 -54.26 9.94 1.25
C ALA A 767 -53.65 11.22 1.85
N PRO A 768 -53.22 11.23 3.13
CA PRO A 768 -52.57 12.39 3.71
C PRO A 768 -51.20 12.66 3.07
N LEU A 769 -51.13 13.62 2.13
CA LEU A 769 -49.92 14.00 1.41
C LEU A 769 -48.75 14.39 2.34
N TRP A 770 -49.05 14.92 3.54
CA TRP A 770 -48.07 15.26 4.58
C TRP A 770 -47.15 14.10 5.00
N SER A 771 -47.60 12.86 4.78
CA SER A 771 -46.88 11.66 5.18
C SER A 771 -45.64 11.37 4.30
N LEU A 772 -45.78 11.46 2.98
CA LEU A 772 -44.67 11.17 2.05
C LEU A 772 -43.62 12.28 2.07
N ASP A 773 -44.03 13.55 2.20
CA ASP A 773 -43.08 14.68 2.30
C ASP A 773 -42.23 14.66 3.57
N ARG A 774 -42.76 14.11 4.66
CA ARG A 774 -41.98 13.81 5.88
C ARG A 774 -40.85 12.82 5.59
N LEU A 775 -41.13 11.69 4.94
CA LEU A 775 -40.10 10.71 4.53
C LEU A 775 -39.05 11.32 3.60
N ARG A 776 -39.50 12.08 2.59
CA ARG A 776 -38.62 12.73 1.61
C ARG A 776 -37.63 13.71 2.27
N ALA A 777 -37.99 14.29 3.41
CA ALA A 777 -37.12 15.17 4.18
C ALA A 777 -36.09 14.42 5.05
N LEU A 778 -36.40 13.22 5.57
CA LEU A 778 -35.59 12.53 6.59
C LEU A 778 -34.13 12.23 6.16
N PRO A 779 -33.81 11.60 5.02
CA PRO A 779 -32.41 11.34 4.65
C PRO A 779 -31.64 12.65 4.41
N VAL A 780 -32.29 13.63 3.77
CA VAL A 780 -31.67 14.95 3.53
C VAL A 780 -31.41 15.68 4.86
N PHE A 781 -32.33 15.60 5.81
CA PHE A 781 -32.18 16.12 7.17
C PHE A 781 -31.01 15.50 7.93
N ALA A 782 -30.70 14.23 7.70
CA ALA A 782 -29.56 13.57 8.33
C ALA A 782 -28.22 13.94 7.69
N ASP A 783 -28.17 14.03 6.35
CA ASP A 783 -26.90 13.95 5.61
C ASP A 783 -26.39 15.26 4.97
N ILE A 784 -27.17 16.35 4.99
CA ILE A 784 -26.66 17.68 4.59
C ILE A 784 -25.75 18.29 5.65
N THR A 785 -24.77 19.11 5.23
CA THR A 785 -23.86 19.82 6.14
C THR A 785 -24.39 21.14 6.71
N ASP A 786 -25.49 21.68 6.15
CA ASP A 786 -26.08 22.96 6.58
C ASP A 786 -26.84 22.82 7.91
N GLN A 787 -26.16 23.14 9.01
CA GLN A 787 -26.70 23.04 10.37
C GLN A 787 -27.98 23.87 10.57
N THR A 788 -28.05 25.09 10.03
CA THR A 788 -29.22 25.97 10.18
C THR A 788 -30.44 25.34 9.51
N LEU A 789 -30.27 24.87 8.27
CA LEU A 789 -31.34 24.19 7.53
C LEU A 789 -31.76 22.88 8.23
N ARG A 790 -30.83 22.11 8.81
CA ARG A 790 -31.17 20.92 9.61
C ARG A 790 -32.04 21.28 10.81
N GLN A 791 -31.63 22.25 11.64
CA GLN A 791 -32.39 22.65 12.85
C GLN A 791 -33.81 23.15 12.52
N GLN A 792 -33.96 23.80 11.35
CA GLN A 792 -35.26 24.27 10.85
C GLN A 792 -36.10 23.18 10.19
N THR A 793 -35.45 22.19 9.56
CA THR A 793 -36.11 20.97 9.11
C THR A 793 -36.64 20.20 10.31
N LYS A 794 -35.92 20.15 11.43
CA LYS A 794 -36.42 19.57 12.69
C LYS A 794 -37.65 20.33 13.21
N TYR A 795 -37.63 21.67 13.23
CA TYR A 795 -38.81 22.47 13.56
C TYR A 795 -40.01 22.13 12.65
N TRP A 796 -39.80 22.05 11.33
CA TRP A 796 -40.85 21.69 10.38
C TRP A 796 -41.39 20.27 10.62
N LEU A 797 -40.50 19.29 10.86
CA LEU A 797 -40.85 17.92 11.23
C LEU A 797 -41.60 17.82 12.58
N GLU A 798 -41.39 18.73 13.52
CA GLU A 798 -42.06 18.70 14.83
C GLU A 798 -43.35 19.51 14.89
N GLN A 799 -43.45 20.60 14.13
CA GLN A 799 -44.51 21.61 14.29
C GLN A 799 -45.43 21.75 13.06
N VAL A 800 -44.98 21.34 11.87
CA VAL A 800 -45.72 21.52 10.59
C VAL A 800 -46.10 20.17 9.96
N ALA A 801 -45.23 19.17 10.03
CA ALA A 801 -45.49 17.79 9.61
C ALA A 801 -45.35 16.78 10.77
N PRO A 802 -46.02 16.99 11.93
CA PRO A 802 -45.79 16.22 13.17
C PRO A 802 -46.22 14.76 13.10
N ALA A 803 -47.16 14.43 12.21
CA ALA A 803 -47.81 13.13 12.20
C ALA A 803 -46.87 12.04 11.66
N THR A 804 -46.44 11.15 12.57
CA THR A 804 -45.61 9.98 12.25
C THR A 804 -46.41 8.96 11.46
N LEU A 805 -45.77 8.39 10.44
CA LEU A 805 -46.39 7.49 9.48
C LEU A 805 -46.80 6.12 10.03
N ASP A 806 -47.59 5.45 9.21
CA ASP A 806 -47.95 4.03 9.27
C ASP A 806 -46.74 3.09 9.43
N GLN A 807 -47.01 1.83 9.82
CA GLN A 807 -46.05 0.81 10.22
C GLN A 807 -44.77 0.74 9.38
N TYR A 808 -44.86 0.83 8.06
CA TYR A 808 -43.74 0.63 7.12
C TYR A 808 -42.56 1.61 7.26
N HIS A 809 -42.70 2.70 8.02
CA HIS A 809 -41.76 3.84 7.98
C HIS A 809 -41.00 4.12 9.27
N LYS A 810 -41.25 3.35 10.33
CA LYS A 810 -40.63 3.56 11.66
C LYS A 810 -39.12 3.31 11.67
N ALA A 811 -38.62 2.43 10.79
CA ALA A 811 -37.19 2.20 10.61
C ALA A 811 -36.47 3.46 10.11
N TRP A 812 -37.04 4.17 9.13
CA TRP A 812 -36.44 5.37 8.54
C TRP A 812 -36.52 6.57 9.48
N GLU A 813 -37.63 6.73 10.23
CA GLU A 813 -37.71 7.68 11.35
C GLU A 813 -36.59 7.45 12.37
N PHE A 814 -36.42 6.21 12.84
CA PHE A 814 -35.41 5.95 13.85
C PHE A 814 -33.98 6.12 13.30
N LEU A 815 -33.73 5.70 12.06
CA LEU A 815 -32.42 5.77 11.42
C LEU A 815 -31.90 7.20 11.18
N TYR A 816 -32.79 8.08 10.72
CA TYR A 816 -32.42 9.41 10.23
C TYR A 816 -32.75 10.56 11.19
N TYR A 817 -33.64 10.36 12.16
CA TYR A 817 -34.05 11.45 13.03
C TYR A 817 -33.04 11.74 14.14
N ASP A 818 -32.38 12.89 14.04
CA ASP A 818 -31.47 13.40 15.06
C ASP A 818 -32.24 13.95 16.29
N GLU A 819 -32.50 13.07 17.26
CA GLU A 819 -33.20 13.41 18.52
C GLU A 819 -32.48 14.53 19.30
N ASP A 820 -31.14 14.65 19.21
CA ASP A 820 -30.34 15.59 20.00
C ASP A 820 -30.09 16.94 19.32
N LEU A 821 -30.40 17.08 18.03
CA LEU A 821 -30.25 18.36 17.33
C LEU A 821 -31.17 19.44 17.93
N PRO A 822 -30.68 20.65 18.24
CA PRO A 822 -31.54 21.77 18.65
C PRO A 822 -32.58 22.16 17.59
N VAL A 823 -33.68 22.76 18.04
CA VAL A 823 -34.77 23.22 17.17
C VAL A 823 -34.66 24.72 16.95
N THR A 824 -34.74 25.17 15.69
CA THR A 824 -34.64 26.58 15.32
C THR A 824 -35.90 26.97 14.52
N PRO A 825 -36.66 28.01 14.89
CA PRO A 825 -37.87 28.41 14.17
C PRO A 825 -37.62 28.80 12.70
N LEU A 826 -38.63 28.63 11.85
CA LEU A 826 -38.60 29.09 10.45
C LEU A 826 -38.53 30.62 10.31
N SER A 827 -38.83 31.38 11.36
CA SER A 827 -38.78 32.85 11.36
C SER A 827 -37.36 33.44 11.46
N SER A 828 -36.33 32.62 11.72
CA SER A 828 -34.95 33.10 11.94
C SER A 828 -33.99 32.85 10.78
N LEU A 829 -34.50 32.66 9.54
CA LEU A 829 -33.64 32.53 8.36
C LEU A 829 -33.01 33.87 7.94
N PRO A 830 -31.72 33.89 7.55
CA PRO A 830 -31.15 35.02 6.83
C PRO A 830 -31.84 35.23 5.48
N LEU A 831 -32.01 36.49 5.07
CA LEU A 831 -32.64 36.84 3.79
C LEU A 831 -31.94 36.23 2.56
N SER A 832 -30.66 35.84 2.67
CA SER A 832 -29.91 35.13 1.63
C SER A 832 -30.37 33.69 1.35
N TYR A 833 -31.31 33.14 2.13
CA TYR A 833 -31.94 31.83 1.89
C TYR A 833 -33.24 31.92 1.07
N TYR A 834 -33.75 33.14 0.84
CA TYR A 834 -34.90 33.40 -0.01
C TYR A 834 -34.39 33.56 -1.45
N ALA A 835 -34.89 32.75 -2.37
CA ALA A 835 -34.48 32.83 -3.77
C ALA A 835 -35.19 33.98 -4.49
N GLU A 836 -34.45 34.85 -5.18
CA GLU A 836 -35.06 35.77 -6.14
C GLU A 836 -35.54 34.98 -7.36
N GLY A 837 -36.86 34.96 -7.56
CA GLY A 837 -37.48 34.32 -8.72
C GLY A 837 -39.01 34.40 -8.71
N PRO A 838 -39.67 34.33 -9.88
CA PRO A 838 -41.12 34.43 -9.98
C PRO A 838 -41.80 33.11 -9.59
N GLY A 839 -41.82 32.78 -8.30
CA GLY A 839 -42.44 31.54 -7.81
C GLY A 839 -42.47 31.39 -6.29
N LEU A 840 -43.61 31.70 -5.68
CA LEU A 840 -44.06 31.26 -4.34
C LEU A 840 -43.19 31.59 -3.11
N LEU A 841 -42.17 32.44 -3.23
CA LEU A 841 -41.53 33.12 -2.10
C LEU A 841 -41.67 34.65 -2.26
N VAL A 842 -42.84 35.17 -1.89
CA VAL A 842 -43.04 36.62 -1.71
C VAL A 842 -42.73 36.97 -0.25
N LYS A 843 -42.18 38.16 -0.07
CA LYS A 843 -41.77 38.76 1.20
C LYS A 843 -42.97 39.13 2.09
#